data_AF-A0A9X0Y917-F1
#
_entry.id   AF-A0A9X0Y917-F1
#
_cell.length_a   1.000
_cell.length_b   1.000
_cell.length_c   1.000
_cell.angle_alpha   90.00
_cell.angle_beta   90.00
_cell.angle_gamma   90.00
#
_symmetry.space_group_name_H-M   'P 1'
#
loop_
_entity.id
_entity.type
_entity.pdbx_description
1 polymer ?
#
loop_
_entity_poly.entity_id
_entity_poly.type
_entity_poly.pdbx_seq_one_letter_code
_entity_poly.pdbx_strand_id
1 'polypeptide(L)'
;VAQAVVTAGAIKATGFTAGLVKVHLRNKGYRLWNPDLAPYLHPTTLPQGLAADSQGIYRHKQQQFLNIDDGIHAVQRTAKGDQWELPHPTDPQAYKPPLLSNGVGGWRHAHESSRDWDDLKLIKRLGPDAANIKQPMVEPILLIGGVDTAALRQVHQDVLRPAPKLRDTVKHFNLQQELKEFDLNRAEGASVTPHSPFIQLYLVCSLRDWPTNRTLKIVDEQQNVLISQGTGPIEIRIPEARFRKGELLHALEQQLSQAEFNRLMPNLYLTYLTKVENLARNLHATAQTRHQTLFTWLKSINDKTNDPIQTDIHALVPELSKSHLEEMAAVLGPQERTRLQREKSLSSLQRWEAEQYASDARNRAVYEGVYLDSMNNSDSVPLILHSLEQLPGWPPLRQIEVNKSNGQLLYRIGDKSAATHHILVTERDMYATYDGVTKKRLHESTTLFDAIGQTLSNTERDNLLQQSGAKDLREAVRKACSRSQAQEAPLRAAINREQAVAGEGQPFDPLFAAPTPPEGLTLRADGTYQSLAQPDGSYRYYVQEQGAYFQIKPDGSDWRLIDARSRFRAYQPYVRRKTGGGWEIDPVNGALLGGLKDLPSSPDDSMDTSSSDFITAESSASEYESATEGTVELRYSANELAYMRSMRGYQYSQNYRRIYDRANNGRYPLRDEQGLPMRIRHIQSHSKSLITGEVRKSDVLRPYIRWEGFEDVARLYEDKLELVTFTAAHQKFAPEAAMIGEAAVVSRRAISKGEPLGVYGGEVLPYEIARRRRDPYLMQIRDIRPTSPYALNMQPVLSGDNILSRINTIFEYENGQPVRQAATGYNTEAAQFRVMTQVGEKPQEQAILTALFATQDIPAATELRWNYQYDEATIRAIFQR
;
A
#
# COMPACT_ATOMS: atom_id res chain seq x y z
N VAL A 1 -37.85 2.03 -3.57
CA VAL A 1 -39.29 2.16 -3.21
C VAL A 1 -39.75 0.85 -2.58
N ALA A 2 -40.11 0.92 -1.29
CA ALA A 2 -40.82 -0.06 -0.45
C ALA A 2 -40.31 -1.53 -0.41
N GLN A 3 -39.33 -1.81 0.46
CA GLN A 3 -39.25 -3.11 1.15
C GLN A 3 -39.78 -2.92 2.57
N ALA A 4 -41.02 -3.35 2.79
CA ALA A 4 -41.63 -3.40 4.11
C ALA A 4 -41.15 -4.65 4.86
N VAL A 5 -40.50 -4.41 6.00
CA VAL A 5 -40.54 -5.18 7.25
C VAL A 5 -40.72 -6.71 7.11
N VAL A 6 -39.61 -7.44 7.24
CA VAL A 6 -39.63 -8.79 7.80
C VAL A 6 -39.12 -8.71 9.24
N THR A 7 -40.03 -8.47 10.18
CA THR A 7 -39.76 -8.66 11.62
C THR A 7 -39.56 -10.15 11.89
N ALA A 8 -38.30 -10.54 12.13
CA ALA A 8 -37.94 -11.88 12.59
C ALA A 8 -38.12 -11.97 14.11
N GLY A 9 -39.11 -12.74 14.57
CA GLY A 9 -39.15 -13.22 15.96
C GLY A 9 -38.46 -14.57 16.03
N ALA A 10 -37.24 -14.62 16.58
CA ALA A 10 -36.59 -15.88 16.93
C ALA A 10 -37.24 -16.42 18.22
N ILE A 11 -37.94 -17.55 18.14
CA ILE A 11 -38.50 -18.22 19.33
C ILE A 11 -37.44 -19.20 19.85
N LYS A 12 -36.81 -18.88 20.99
CA LYS A 12 -35.99 -19.84 21.75
C LYS A 12 -36.92 -20.80 22.50
N ALA A 13 -37.11 -21.99 21.97
CA ALA A 13 -37.65 -23.14 22.70
C ALA A 13 -36.62 -24.29 22.68
N THR A 14 -36.43 -24.93 23.83
CA THR A 14 -35.47 -26.01 24.08
C THR A 14 -35.82 -27.28 23.30
N GLY A 15 -34.83 -27.84 22.57
CA GLY A 15 -34.93 -29.13 21.86
C GLY A 15 -35.52 -28.99 20.44
N PHE A 16 -34.72 -29.31 19.43
CA PHE A 16 -35.04 -29.35 17.97
C PHE A 16 -35.48 -28.03 17.29
N THR A 17 -35.96 -27.01 18.03
CA THR A 17 -36.45 -25.73 17.46
C THR A 17 -35.45 -24.57 17.48
N ALA A 18 -34.24 -24.75 17.99
CA ALA A 18 -33.21 -23.70 18.01
C ALA A 18 -32.67 -23.44 16.58
N GLY A 19 -33.11 -22.35 15.96
CA GLY A 19 -32.60 -21.89 14.66
C GLY A 19 -33.62 -21.80 13.52
N LEU A 20 -34.88 -22.23 13.72
CA LEU A 20 -35.91 -22.12 12.70
C LEU A 20 -36.39 -20.67 12.52
N VAL A 21 -36.53 -20.23 11.27
CA VAL A 21 -37.03 -18.89 10.91
C VAL A 21 -38.42 -18.97 10.29
N LYS A 22 -39.27 -18.00 10.62
CA LYS A 22 -40.62 -17.89 10.04
C LYS A 22 -40.53 -17.34 8.62
N VAL A 23 -40.99 -18.10 7.64
CA VAL A 23 -40.97 -17.76 6.21
C VAL A 23 -42.36 -17.82 5.60
N HIS A 24 -42.58 -17.08 4.51
CA HIS A 24 -43.85 -17.09 3.79
C HIS A 24 -43.72 -17.85 2.47
N LEU A 25 -44.51 -18.91 2.30
CA LEU A 25 -44.59 -19.67 1.04
C LEU A 25 -45.68 -19.06 0.16
N ARG A 26 -45.40 -18.85 -1.14
CA ARG A 26 -46.32 -18.19 -2.09
C ARG A 26 -47.75 -18.77 -2.07
N ASN A 27 -47.90 -20.06 -1.75
CA ASN A 27 -49.20 -20.78 -1.81
C ASN A 27 -49.63 -21.47 -0.50
N LYS A 28 -48.90 -21.33 0.62
CA LYS A 28 -49.14 -22.12 1.86
C LYS A 28 -49.14 -21.31 3.16
N GLY A 29 -49.04 -19.99 3.09
CA GLY A 29 -48.95 -19.11 4.27
C GLY A 29 -47.61 -19.25 5.00
N TYR A 30 -47.56 -18.84 6.27
CA TYR A 30 -46.32 -18.90 7.07
C TYR A 30 -45.93 -20.34 7.45
N ARG A 31 -44.64 -20.64 7.37
CA ARG A 31 -44.01 -21.89 7.84
C ARG A 31 -42.72 -21.59 8.58
N LEU A 32 -42.20 -22.58 9.30
CA LEU A 32 -40.86 -22.55 9.87
C LEU A 32 -39.89 -23.22 8.89
N TRP A 33 -38.75 -22.58 8.65
CA TRP A 33 -37.69 -23.08 7.78
C TRP A 33 -36.38 -23.14 8.56
N ASN A 34 -35.62 -24.22 8.38
CA ASN A 34 -34.25 -24.32 8.87
C ASN A 34 -33.32 -23.59 7.88
N PRO A 35 -32.52 -22.58 8.28
CA PRO A 35 -31.59 -21.85 7.42
C PRO A 35 -30.40 -22.66 6.88
N ASP A 36 -30.69 -23.82 6.30
CA ASP A 36 -29.74 -24.77 5.74
C ASP A 36 -29.95 -24.86 4.22
N LEU A 37 -28.86 -24.71 3.48
CA LEU A 37 -28.84 -24.76 2.02
C LEU A 37 -28.53 -26.17 1.49
N ALA A 38 -28.18 -27.15 2.32
CA ALA A 38 -27.92 -28.51 1.86
C ALA A 38 -29.07 -29.12 0.99
N PRO A 39 -30.37 -28.88 1.29
CA PRO A 39 -31.46 -29.34 0.41
C PRO A 39 -31.54 -28.63 -0.95
N TYR A 40 -30.92 -27.47 -1.10
CA TYR A 40 -30.90 -26.67 -2.33
C TYR A 40 -29.70 -26.98 -3.23
N LEU A 41 -28.83 -27.93 -2.84
CA LEU A 41 -27.73 -28.39 -3.67
C LEU A 41 -28.23 -28.94 -4.99
N HIS A 42 -27.72 -28.39 -6.08
CA HIS A 42 -28.08 -28.83 -7.41
C HIS A 42 -27.23 -30.06 -7.80
N PRO A 43 -27.83 -31.14 -8.35
CA PRO A 43 -27.12 -32.39 -8.65
C PRO A 43 -26.16 -32.30 -9.85
N THR A 44 -26.14 -31.17 -10.57
CA THR A 44 -25.29 -30.98 -11.75
C THR A 44 -23.89 -30.53 -11.35
N THR A 45 -22.88 -31.09 -12.00
CA THR A 45 -21.51 -30.60 -11.97
C THR A 45 -21.30 -29.55 -13.07
N LEU A 46 -20.66 -28.44 -12.73
CA LEU A 46 -20.26 -27.45 -13.73
C LEU A 46 -19.06 -27.98 -14.53
N PRO A 47 -18.96 -27.66 -15.83
CA PRO A 47 -17.77 -27.97 -16.62
C PRO A 47 -16.49 -27.41 -15.97
N GLN A 48 -15.40 -28.17 -16.05
CA GLN A 48 -14.09 -27.69 -15.64
C GLN A 48 -13.73 -26.40 -16.42
N GLY A 49 -13.03 -25.48 -15.75
CA GLY A 49 -12.61 -24.22 -16.35
C GLY A 49 -13.71 -23.19 -16.60
N LEU A 50 -14.98 -23.47 -16.26
CA LEU A 50 -16.06 -22.50 -16.39
C LEU A 50 -15.83 -21.32 -15.43
N ALA A 51 -15.65 -20.12 -15.98
CA ALA A 51 -15.49 -18.89 -15.21
C ALA A 51 -16.84 -18.32 -14.78
N ALA A 52 -16.88 -17.76 -13.57
CA ALA A 52 -17.99 -16.91 -13.14
C ALA A 52 -17.89 -15.52 -13.78
N ASP A 53 -19.01 -14.81 -13.88
CA ASP A 53 -19.02 -13.39 -14.24
C ASP A 53 -18.59 -12.48 -13.08
N SER A 54 -18.62 -11.16 -13.28
CA SER A 54 -18.23 -10.17 -12.26
C SER A 54 -19.12 -10.18 -11.01
N GLN A 55 -20.32 -10.77 -11.08
CA GLN A 55 -21.19 -10.97 -9.92
C GLN A 55 -20.95 -12.32 -9.25
N GLY A 56 -20.09 -13.18 -9.78
CA GLY A 56 -19.85 -14.53 -9.28
C GLY A 56 -20.84 -15.58 -9.76
N ILE A 57 -21.62 -15.27 -10.82
CA ILE A 57 -22.62 -16.18 -11.39
C ILE A 57 -21.98 -17.03 -12.50
N TYR A 58 -22.17 -18.34 -12.41
CA TYR A 58 -21.81 -19.30 -13.46
C TYR A 58 -23.01 -19.51 -14.40
N ARG A 59 -22.79 -19.44 -15.71
CA ARG A 59 -23.83 -19.72 -16.72
C ARG A 59 -23.56 -21.06 -17.39
N HIS A 60 -24.50 -21.99 -17.29
CA HIS A 60 -24.40 -23.30 -17.92
C HIS A 60 -25.77 -23.80 -18.40
N LYS A 61 -25.89 -24.24 -19.66
CA LYS A 61 -27.14 -24.76 -20.26
C LYS A 61 -28.37 -23.85 -20.01
N GLN A 62 -28.22 -22.55 -20.26
CA GLN A 62 -29.24 -21.50 -20.04
C GLN A 62 -29.70 -21.31 -18.58
N GLN A 63 -29.06 -21.97 -17.61
CA GLN A 63 -29.29 -21.76 -16.18
C GLN A 63 -28.15 -20.97 -15.55
N GLN A 64 -28.45 -20.37 -14.40
CA GLN A 64 -27.53 -19.57 -13.60
C GLN A 64 -27.28 -20.26 -12.28
N PHE A 65 -26.01 -20.30 -11.87
CA PHE A 65 -25.57 -20.98 -10.66
C PHE A 65 -24.66 -20.12 -9.83
N LEU A 66 -24.68 -20.34 -8.52
CA LEU A 66 -23.68 -19.86 -7.58
C LEU A 66 -22.95 -21.05 -6.97
N ASN A 67 -21.65 -20.88 -6.72
CA ASN A 67 -20.92 -21.74 -5.83
C ASN A 67 -20.92 -21.11 -4.43
N ILE A 68 -21.61 -21.75 -3.49
CA ILE A 68 -21.73 -21.30 -2.09
C ILE A 68 -21.10 -22.38 -1.22
N ASP A 69 -20.05 -22.01 -0.48
CA ASP A 69 -19.14 -22.94 0.19
C ASP A 69 -18.54 -23.92 -0.84
N ASP A 70 -18.90 -25.21 -0.78
CA ASP A 70 -18.44 -26.23 -1.73
C ASP A 70 -19.60 -26.80 -2.57
N GLY A 71 -20.74 -26.10 -2.62
CA GLY A 71 -21.98 -26.54 -3.23
C GLY A 71 -22.47 -25.67 -4.39
N ILE A 72 -22.89 -26.31 -5.48
CA ILE A 72 -23.54 -25.62 -6.61
C ILE A 72 -25.02 -25.45 -6.33
N HIS A 73 -25.50 -24.22 -6.46
CA HIS A 73 -26.91 -23.88 -6.25
C HIS A 73 -27.45 -23.16 -7.47
N ALA A 74 -28.61 -23.58 -7.96
CA ALA A 74 -29.32 -22.85 -9.00
C ALA A 74 -29.85 -21.52 -8.43
N VAL A 75 -29.81 -20.46 -9.23
CA VAL A 75 -30.34 -19.15 -8.86
C VAL A 75 -31.25 -18.60 -9.94
N GLN A 76 -32.27 -17.85 -9.52
CA GLN A 76 -33.16 -17.15 -10.43
C GLN A 76 -33.54 -15.77 -9.88
N ARG A 77 -34.02 -14.89 -10.74
CA ARG A 77 -34.67 -13.65 -10.30
C ARG A 77 -36.15 -13.89 -10.01
N THR A 78 -36.70 -13.10 -9.09
CA THR A 78 -38.14 -13.01 -8.84
C THR A 78 -38.90 -12.59 -10.11
N ALA A 79 -40.22 -12.81 -10.15
CA ALA A 79 -41.04 -12.42 -11.29
C ALA A 79 -41.03 -10.90 -11.58
N LYS A 80 -40.76 -10.08 -10.57
CA LYS A 80 -40.58 -8.62 -10.71
C LYS A 80 -39.16 -8.23 -11.12
N GLY A 81 -38.22 -9.18 -11.13
CA GLY A 81 -36.81 -8.98 -11.50
C GLY A 81 -35.95 -8.28 -10.45
N ASP A 82 -36.52 -7.97 -9.29
CA ASP A 82 -35.92 -7.10 -8.26
C ASP A 82 -34.98 -7.83 -7.29
N GLN A 83 -35.14 -9.14 -7.11
CA GLN A 83 -34.39 -9.91 -6.11
C GLN A 83 -33.96 -11.27 -6.66
N TRP A 84 -32.80 -11.75 -6.22
CA TRP A 84 -32.33 -13.11 -6.49
C TRP A 84 -32.88 -14.08 -5.44
N GLU A 85 -33.29 -15.27 -5.85
CA GLU A 85 -33.82 -16.32 -4.98
C GLU A 85 -33.21 -17.69 -5.33
N LEU A 86 -33.11 -18.57 -4.34
CA LEU A 86 -32.62 -19.95 -4.46
C LEU A 86 -33.80 -20.93 -4.67
N PRO A 87 -34.13 -21.35 -5.89
CA PRO A 87 -35.14 -22.38 -6.13
C PRO A 87 -34.64 -23.76 -5.65
N HIS A 88 -35.55 -24.57 -5.10
CA HIS A 88 -35.24 -25.97 -4.78
C HIS A 88 -35.11 -26.80 -6.07
N PRO A 89 -34.12 -27.71 -6.17
CA PRO A 89 -33.84 -28.44 -7.41
C PRO A 89 -34.98 -29.36 -7.86
N THR A 90 -35.79 -29.87 -6.93
CA THR A 90 -36.84 -30.87 -7.22
C THR A 90 -38.25 -30.50 -6.75
N ASP A 91 -38.40 -29.46 -5.93
CA ASP A 91 -39.70 -29.06 -5.34
C ASP A 91 -40.03 -27.61 -5.70
N PRO A 92 -40.83 -27.38 -6.75
CA PRO A 92 -41.22 -26.03 -7.16
C PRO A 92 -42.00 -25.24 -6.11
N GLN A 93 -42.58 -25.91 -5.11
CA GLN A 93 -43.39 -25.31 -4.05
C GLN A 93 -42.60 -25.05 -2.76
N ALA A 94 -41.32 -25.43 -2.71
CA ALA A 94 -40.45 -25.14 -1.58
C ALA A 94 -40.25 -23.62 -1.40
N TYR A 95 -39.79 -23.24 -0.21
CA TYR A 95 -39.37 -21.87 0.05
C TYR A 95 -38.23 -21.52 -0.92
N LYS A 96 -38.11 -20.24 -1.29
CA LYS A 96 -37.03 -19.76 -2.15
C LYS A 96 -36.25 -18.70 -1.38
N PRO A 97 -35.19 -19.07 -0.65
CA PRO A 97 -34.45 -18.13 0.16
C PRO A 97 -33.97 -16.94 -0.68
N PRO A 98 -34.26 -15.69 -0.26
CA PRO A 98 -33.75 -14.52 -0.94
C PRO A 98 -32.24 -14.40 -0.73
N LEU A 99 -31.56 -13.97 -1.78
CA LEU A 99 -30.13 -13.76 -1.82
C LEU A 99 -29.79 -12.27 -1.77
N LEU A 100 -28.74 -11.97 -1.03
CA LEU A 100 -28.10 -10.67 -0.87
C LEU A 100 -26.74 -10.75 -1.56
N SER A 101 -26.41 -9.74 -2.37
CA SER A 101 -25.14 -9.66 -3.09
C SER A 101 -24.42 -8.37 -2.77
N ASN A 102 -23.09 -8.45 -2.61
CA ASN A 102 -22.23 -7.29 -2.51
C ASN A 102 -21.89 -6.66 -3.89
N GLY A 103 -22.43 -7.23 -4.97
CA GLY A 103 -22.24 -6.78 -6.35
C GLY A 103 -20.89 -7.14 -6.98
N VAL A 104 -19.99 -7.83 -6.25
CA VAL A 104 -18.62 -8.15 -6.68
C VAL A 104 -18.21 -9.59 -6.37
N GLY A 105 -19.13 -10.54 -6.52
CA GLY A 105 -18.86 -11.99 -6.37
C GLY A 105 -19.33 -12.60 -5.06
N GLY A 106 -19.58 -11.80 -4.02
CA GLY A 106 -20.01 -12.28 -2.71
C GLY A 106 -21.52 -12.36 -2.59
N TRP A 107 -22.01 -13.47 -2.02
CA TRP A 107 -23.43 -13.77 -1.87
C TRP A 107 -23.74 -14.35 -0.50
N ARG A 108 -24.90 -14.00 0.05
CA ARG A 108 -25.42 -14.53 1.31
C ARG A 108 -26.93 -14.73 1.19
N HIS A 109 -27.50 -15.76 1.81
CA HIS A 109 -28.96 -15.80 1.95
C HIS A 109 -29.41 -14.92 3.13
N ALA A 110 -30.61 -14.33 3.07
CA ALA A 110 -31.03 -13.31 4.04
C ALA A 110 -31.05 -13.75 5.53
N HIS A 111 -31.05 -15.06 5.77
CA HIS A 111 -31.09 -15.65 7.11
C HIS A 111 -29.73 -16.22 7.58
N GLU A 112 -28.66 -16.03 6.80
CA GLU A 112 -27.31 -16.50 7.13
C GLU A 112 -26.64 -15.52 8.11
N SER A 113 -25.97 -16.05 9.12
CA SER A 113 -25.15 -15.26 10.06
C SER A 113 -23.67 -15.52 9.81
N SER A 114 -22.89 -14.45 9.61
CA SER A 114 -21.42 -14.54 9.50
C SER A 114 -20.71 -14.55 10.86
N ARG A 115 -21.45 -14.49 11.98
CA ARG A 115 -20.87 -14.44 13.33
C ARG A 115 -20.03 -15.68 13.65
N ASP A 116 -20.47 -16.84 13.17
CA ASP A 116 -19.89 -18.14 13.53
C ASP A 116 -18.96 -18.71 12.45
N TRP A 117 -18.70 -17.97 11.36
CA TRP A 117 -17.77 -18.41 10.32
C TRP A 117 -16.33 -18.38 10.82
N ASP A 118 -15.49 -19.31 10.41
CA ASP A 118 -14.05 -19.12 10.57
C ASP A 118 -13.50 -18.12 9.54
N ASP A 119 -12.25 -17.71 9.72
CA ASP A 119 -11.62 -16.67 8.91
C ASP A 119 -11.38 -17.12 7.47
N LEU A 120 -11.17 -18.42 7.23
CA LEU A 120 -11.05 -18.96 5.88
C LEU A 120 -12.38 -18.88 5.14
N LYS A 121 -13.48 -19.24 5.80
CA LYS A 121 -14.83 -19.09 5.25
C LYS A 121 -15.13 -17.62 4.98
N LEU A 122 -14.79 -16.69 5.88
CA LEU A 122 -14.96 -15.26 5.63
C LEU A 122 -14.26 -14.78 4.34
N ILE A 123 -13.05 -15.25 4.07
CA ILE A 123 -12.33 -14.93 2.83
C ILE A 123 -12.95 -15.64 1.62
N LYS A 124 -13.21 -16.95 1.70
CA LYS A 124 -13.82 -17.72 0.59
C LYS A 124 -15.18 -17.16 0.16
N ARG A 125 -15.96 -16.64 1.11
CA ARG A 125 -17.29 -16.05 0.84
C ARG A 125 -17.23 -14.66 0.22
N LEU A 126 -16.04 -14.09 0.00
CA LEU A 126 -15.87 -12.87 -0.81
C LEU A 126 -16.20 -13.10 -2.29
N GLY A 127 -16.09 -14.33 -2.78
CA GLY A 127 -16.51 -14.72 -4.13
C GLY A 127 -15.52 -15.66 -4.84
N PRO A 128 -15.72 -15.91 -6.15
CA PRO A 128 -14.89 -16.85 -6.92
C PRO A 128 -13.40 -16.50 -6.97
N ASP A 129 -13.04 -15.23 -6.81
CA ASP A 129 -11.65 -14.79 -6.72
C ASP A 129 -10.91 -15.35 -5.48
N ALA A 130 -11.64 -15.93 -4.52
CA ALA A 130 -11.09 -16.58 -3.34
C ALA A 130 -11.11 -18.13 -3.42
N ALA A 131 -11.45 -18.72 -4.57
CA ALA A 131 -11.71 -20.16 -4.70
C ALA A 131 -10.51 -21.04 -4.29
N ASN A 132 -9.27 -20.63 -4.64
CA ASN A 132 -8.07 -21.41 -4.34
C ASN A 132 -7.42 -21.02 -2.99
N ILE A 133 -8.05 -20.16 -2.18
CA ILE A 133 -7.47 -19.72 -0.91
C ILE A 133 -7.50 -20.85 0.12
N LYS A 134 -6.37 -21.02 0.82
CA LYS A 134 -6.14 -22.03 1.86
C LYS A 134 -5.82 -21.37 3.20
N GLN A 135 -6.00 -22.10 4.30
CA GLN A 135 -5.80 -21.58 5.67
C GLN A 135 -4.49 -20.77 5.87
N PRO A 136 -3.31 -21.20 5.39
CA PRO A 136 -2.06 -20.45 5.61
C PRO A 136 -2.00 -19.08 4.93
N MET A 137 -2.95 -18.76 4.05
CA MET A 137 -3.02 -17.49 3.33
C MET A 137 -3.90 -16.46 4.04
N VAL A 138 -4.75 -16.89 4.97
CA VAL A 138 -5.79 -16.03 5.57
C VAL A 138 -5.18 -14.84 6.32
N GLU A 139 -4.26 -15.10 7.26
CA GLU A 139 -3.60 -14.05 8.03
C GLU A 139 -2.83 -13.07 7.12
N PRO A 140 -1.99 -13.51 6.15
CA PRO A 140 -1.39 -12.62 5.17
C PRO A 140 -2.40 -11.77 4.37
N ILE A 141 -3.53 -12.36 3.95
CA ILE A 141 -4.55 -11.64 3.17
C ILE A 141 -5.23 -10.56 4.02
N LEU A 142 -5.59 -10.86 5.27
CA LEU A 142 -6.18 -9.88 6.18
C LEU A 142 -5.21 -8.71 6.40
N LEU A 143 -3.95 -9.04 6.72
CA LEU A 143 -2.89 -8.07 6.98
C LEU A 143 -2.62 -7.14 5.79
N ILE A 144 -2.36 -7.72 4.62
CA ILE A 144 -2.03 -6.94 3.40
C ILE A 144 -3.27 -6.25 2.86
N GLY A 145 -4.45 -6.89 2.95
CA GLY A 145 -5.73 -6.33 2.54
C GLY A 145 -6.21 -5.18 3.42
N GLY A 146 -5.55 -4.92 4.55
CA GLY A 146 -5.85 -3.82 5.47
C GLY A 146 -7.18 -4.01 6.22
N VAL A 147 -7.55 -5.26 6.49
CA VAL A 147 -8.81 -5.62 7.15
C VAL A 147 -8.54 -6.65 8.24
N ASP A 148 -9.22 -6.54 9.37
CA ASP A 148 -9.21 -7.58 10.40
C ASP A 148 -10.46 -8.48 10.29
N THR A 149 -10.48 -9.54 11.08
CA THR A 149 -11.60 -10.49 11.12
C THR A 149 -12.93 -9.82 11.51
N ALA A 150 -12.95 -8.86 12.42
CA ALA A 150 -14.17 -8.19 12.86
C ALA A 150 -14.73 -7.28 11.75
N ALA A 151 -13.89 -6.47 11.12
CA ALA A 151 -14.23 -5.63 9.98
C ALA A 151 -14.71 -6.47 8.79
N LEU A 152 -14.07 -7.62 8.52
CA LEU A 152 -14.50 -8.52 7.45
C LEU A 152 -15.87 -9.16 7.75
N ARG A 153 -16.15 -9.56 9.00
CA ARG A 153 -17.48 -10.02 9.40
C ARG A 153 -18.53 -8.94 9.17
N GLN A 154 -18.21 -7.69 9.52
CA GLN A 154 -19.09 -6.54 9.32
C GLN A 154 -19.38 -6.30 7.83
N VAL A 155 -18.37 -6.39 6.95
CA VAL A 155 -18.53 -6.32 5.49
C VAL A 155 -19.59 -7.32 5.01
N HIS A 156 -19.56 -8.56 5.50
CA HIS A 156 -20.56 -9.58 5.17
C HIS A 156 -21.95 -9.29 5.76
N GLN A 157 -22.03 -8.84 7.02
CA GLN A 157 -23.30 -8.53 7.69
C GLN A 157 -24.05 -7.38 7.02
N ASP A 158 -23.32 -6.40 6.53
CA ASP A 158 -23.88 -5.22 5.85
C ASP A 158 -24.03 -5.40 4.34
N VAL A 159 -23.56 -6.54 3.79
CA VAL A 159 -23.58 -6.79 2.34
C VAL A 159 -22.80 -5.70 1.59
N LEU A 160 -21.68 -5.25 2.16
CA LEU A 160 -20.86 -4.22 1.56
C LEU A 160 -19.98 -4.81 0.48
N ARG A 161 -19.74 -4.00 -0.55
CA ARG A 161 -18.59 -4.20 -1.42
C ARG A 161 -17.32 -4.13 -0.55
N PRO A 162 -16.46 -5.17 -0.54
CA PRO A 162 -15.22 -5.15 0.20
C PRO A 162 -14.26 -4.09 -0.38
N ALA A 163 -13.37 -3.57 0.46
CA ALA A 163 -12.37 -2.59 0.03
C ALA A 163 -11.58 -3.09 -1.20
N PRO A 164 -11.29 -2.22 -2.19
CA PRO A 164 -10.60 -2.63 -3.42
C PRO A 164 -9.22 -3.24 -3.13
N LYS A 165 -8.52 -2.73 -2.10
CA LYS A 165 -7.27 -3.30 -1.59
C LYS A 165 -7.38 -4.79 -1.24
N LEU A 166 -8.36 -5.16 -0.40
CA LEU A 166 -8.61 -6.55 -0.02
C LEU A 166 -8.93 -7.43 -1.23
N ARG A 167 -9.75 -6.92 -2.15
CA ARG A 167 -10.16 -7.66 -3.36
C ARG A 167 -8.95 -7.96 -4.24
N ASP A 168 -8.06 -7.00 -4.43
CA ASP A 168 -6.82 -7.22 -5.18
C ASP A 168 -5.89 -8.22 -4.49
N THR A 169 -5.71 -8.11 -3.17
CA THR A 169 -4.89 -9.06 -2.40
C THR A 169 -5.42 -10.49 -2.54
N VAL A 170 -6.73 -10.69 -2.40
CA VAL A 170 -7.36 -12.01 -2.60
C VAL A 170 -7.10 -12.54 -4.02
N LYS A 171 -7.32 -11.72 -5.05
CA LYS A 171 -7.03 -12.08 -6.45
C LYS A 171 -5.56 -12.46 -6.65
N HIS A 172 -4.64 -11.71 -6.09
CA HIS A 172 -3.20 -11.95 -6.20
C HIS A 172 -2.79 -13.28 -5.52
N PHE A 173 -3.28 -13.54 -4.31
CA PHE A 173 -3.04 -14.84 -3.65
C PHE A 173 -3.66 -16.01 -4.42
N ASN A 174 -4.85 -15.82 -4.99
CA ASN A 174 -5.51 -16.84 -5.81
C ASN A 174 -4.71 -17.14 -7.10
N LEU A 175 -4.19 -16.10 -7.77
CA LEU A 175 -3.32 -16.25 -8.95
C LEU A 175 -1.98 -16.91 -8.60
N GLN A 176 -1.36 -16.56 -7.46
CA GLN A 176 -0.14 -17.22 -7.01
C GLN A 176 -0.40 -18.72 -6.77
N GLN A 177 -1.53 -19.07 -6.16
CA GLN A 177 -1.88 -20.46 -5.93
C GLN A 177 -2.17 -21.20 -7.23
N GLU A 178 -2.80 -20.54 -8.19
CA GLU A 178 -3.03 -21.09 -9.54
C GLU A 178 -1.71 -21.43 -10.26
N LEU A 179 -0.72 -20.53 -10.20
CA LEU A 179 0.61 -20.78 -10.77
C LEU A 179 1.33 -21.92 -10.04
N LYS A 180 1.24 -21.96 -8.71
CA LYS A 180 1.86 -23.03 -7.90
C LYS A 180 1.29 -24.41 -8.20
N GLU A 181 -0.01 -24.48 -8.53
CA GLU A 181 -0.71 -25.73 -8.86
C GLU A 181 -0.73 -26.05 -10.35
N PHE A 182 0.00 -25.30 -11.18
CA PHE A 182 0.11 -25.56 -12.62
C PHE A 182 0.95 -26.81 -12.93
N ASP A 183 0.30 -27.96 -12.88
CA ASP A 183 0.88 -29.29 -13.12
C ASP A 183 0.90 -29.69 -14.61
N LEU A 184 1.35 -30.91 -14.91
CA LEU A 184 1.40 -31.44 -16.27
C LEU A 184 0.00 -31.59 -16.91
N ASN A 185 -1.01 -31.98 -16.13
CA ASN A 185 -2.38 -32.11 -16.65
C ASN A 185 -2.94 -30.76 -17.10
N ARG A 186 -2.66 -29.70 -16.33
CA ARG A 186 -3.01 -28.31 -16.68
C ARG A 186 -2.17 -27.79 -17.84
N ALA A 187 -0.92 -28.22 -17.98
CA ALA A 187 -0.06 -27.83 -19.10
C ALA A 187 -0.49 -28.48 -20.43
N GLU A 188 -0.96 -29.73 -20.39
CA GLU A 188 -1.49 -30.46 -21.54
C GLU A 188 -2.88 -29.98 -21.95
N GLY A 189 -3.70 -29.57 -20.97
CA GLY A 189 -5.12 -29.25 -21.15
C GLY A 189 -6.06 -30.41 -20.81
N ALA A 190 -5.54 -31.51 -20.25
CA ALA A 190 -6.33 -32.63 -19.75
C ALA A 190 -7.18 -32.24 -18.52
N SER A 191 -6.74 -31.25 -17.76
CA SER A 191 -7.51 -30.59 -16.69
C SER A 191 -7.42 -29.07 -16.87
N VAL A 192 -8.51 -28.36 -16.62
CA VAL A 192 -8.55 -26.90 -16.81
C VAL A 192 -9.18 -26.17 -15.63
N THR A 193 -8.55 -25.06 -15.25
CA THR A 193 -9.16 -24.00 -14.45
C THR A 193 -9.54 -22.83 -15.35
N PRO A 194 -10.26 -21.81 -14.85
CA PRO A 194 -10.51 -20.58 -15.60
C PRO A 194 -9.24 -19.88 -16.13
N HIS A 195 -8.07 -20.13 -15.52
CA HIS A 195 -6.80 -19.47 -15.83
C HIS A 195 -5.81 -20.36 -16.59
N SER A 196 -5.88 -21.70 -16.46
CA SER A 196 -4.90 -22.62 -17.08
C SER A 196 -4.71 -22.42 -18.59
N PRO A 197 -5.76 -22.23 -19.41
CA PRO A 197 -5.59 -21.96 -20.84
C PRO A 197 -4.78 -20.68 -21.14
N PHE A 198 -4.90 -19.65 -20.30
CA PHE A 198 -4.13 -18.40 -20.47
C PHE A 198 -2.66 -18.59 -20.11
N ILE A 199 -2.35 -19.46 -19.14
CA ILE A 199 -0.98 -19.86 -18.82
C ILE A 199 -0.38 -20.60 -20.02
N GLN A 200 -1.10 -21.59 -20.59
CA GLN A 200 -0.65 -22.30 -21.79
C GLN A 200 -0.40 -21.35 -22.97
N LEU A 201 -1.35 -20.43 -23.23
CA LEU A 201 -1.25 -19.42 -24.28
C LEU A 201 -0.01 -18.56 -24.15
N TYR A 202 0.23 -18.03 -22.95
CA TYR A 202 1.40 -17.21 -22.70
C TYR A 202 2.69 -18.02 -22.89
N LEU A 203 2.77 -19.21 -22.30
CA LEU A 203 3.97 -20.04 -22.33
C LEU A 203 4.34 -20.46 -23.75
N VAL A 204 3.37 -20.90 -24.55
CA VAL A 204 3.65 -21.39 -25.91
C VAL A 204 4.15 -20.26 -26.82
N CYS A 205 3.56 -19.06 -26.73
CA CYS A 205 4.00 -17.89 -27.48
C CYS A 205 5.31 -17.27 -26.94
N SER A 206 5.73 -17.67 -25.73
CA SER A 206 6.95 -17.22 -25.07
C SER A 206 8.15 -18.15 -25.24
N LEU A 207 7.95 -19.31 -25.90
CA LEU A 207 9.03 -20.23 -26.25
C LEU A 207 9.99 -19.56 -27.23
N ARG A 208 11.29 -19.84 -27.08
CA ARG A 208 12.35 -19.28 -27.94
C ARG A 208 12.09 -19.55 -29.42
N ASP A 209 11.60 -20.74 -29.73
CA ASP A 209 11.38 -21.23 -31.08
C ASP A 209 9.93 -21.03 -31.57
N TRP A 210 9.13 -20.20 -30.87
CA TRP A 210 7.84 -19.77 -31.39
C TRP A 210 8.02 -19.04 -32.74
N PRO A 211 7.26 -19.39 -33.79
CA PRO A 211 7.43 -18.79 -35.12
C PRO A 211 7.08 -17.28 -35.11
N THR A 212 8.10 -16.44 -35.32
CA THR A 212 7.99 -14.97 -35.25
C THR A 212 7.09 -14.34 -36.31
N ASN A 213 6.78 -15.07 -37.39
CA ASN A 213 5.85 -14.67 -38.43
C ASN A 213 4.39 -15.03 -38.11
N ARG A 214 4.09 -15.65 -36.97
CA ARG A 214 2.73 -16.00 -36.53
C ARG A 214 2.21 -15.08 -35.42
N THR A 215 0.91 -14.85 -35.42
CA THR A 215 0.14 -14.26 -34.31
C THR A 215 -1.03 -15.18 -33.96
N LEU A 216 -1.13 -15.58 -32.70
CA LEU A 216 -2.19 -16.42 -32.18
C LEU A 216 -3.33 -15.54 -31.64
N LYS A 217 -4.56 -15.78 -32.11
CA LYS A 217 -5.76 -15.03 -31.74
C LYS A 217 -6.83 -15.96 -31.18
N ILE A 218 -7.34 -15.62 -30.00
CA ILE A 218 -8.54 -16.25 -29.44
C ILE A 218 -9.75 -15.43 -29.90
N VAL A 219 -10.74 -16.09 -30.48
CA VAL A 219 -11.92 -15.44 -31.07
C VAL A 219 -13.23 -15.96 -30.49
N ASP A 220 -14.21 -15.08 -30.33
CA ASP A 220 -15.57 -15.46 -29.93
C ASP A 220 -16.35 -16.14 -31.07
N GLU A 221 -17.62 -16.47 -30.83
CA GLU A 221 -18.53 -17.07 -31.83
C GLU A 221 -18.75 -16.15 -33.04
N GLN A 222 -18.66 -14.83 -32.84
CA GLN A 222 -18.83 -13.79 -33.87
C GLN A 222 -17.50 -13.44 -34.59
N GLN A 223 -16.42 -14.18 -34.32
CA GLN A 223 -15.07 -13.94 -34.85
C GLN A 223 -14.39 -12.66 -34.37
N ASN A 224 -14.89 -12.00 -33.31
CA ASN A 224 -14.18 -10.89 -32.69
C ASN A 224 -12.96 -11.40 -31.92
N VAL A 225 -11.88 -10.63 -31.95
CA VAL A 225 -10.64 -10.99 -31.26
C VAL A 225 -10.74 -10.64 -29.78
N LEU A 226 -10.67 -11.65 -28.92
CA LEU A 226 -10.66 -11.49 -27.47
C LEU A 226 -9.25 -11.28 -26.92
N ILE A 227 -8.29 -12.01 -27.49
CA ILE A 227 -6.88 -12.03 -27.08
C ILE A 227 -6.03 -12.22 -28.33
N SER A 228 -4.91 -11.51 -28.41
CA SER A 228 -3.90 -11.65 -29.47
C SER A 228 -2.52 -11.76 -28.84
N GLN A 229 -1.69 -12.71 -29.29
CA GLN A 229 -0.32 -12.95 -28.84
C GLN A 229 0.61 -13.24 -30.01
N GLY A 230 1.83 -12.73 -29.98
CA GLY A 230 2.76 -12.74 -31.12
C GLY A 230 2.69 -11.46 -31.96
N THR A 231 3.65 -11.30 -32.86
CA THR A 231 3.86 -10.06 -33.63
C THR A 231 3.87 -10.28 -35.14
N GLY A 232 3.67 -11.51 -35.60
CA GLY A 232 3.78 -11.88 -37.01
C GLY A 232 2.51 -11.64 -37.82
N PRO A 233 2.61 -11.45 -39.14
CA PRO A 233 1.47 -11.12 -39.99
C PRO A 233 0.50 -12.29 -40.24
N ILE A 234 0.92 -13.54 -40.00
CA ILE A 234 0.09 -14.73 -40.29
C ILE A 234 -0.71 -15.13 -39.04
N GLU A 235 -2.03 -15.10 -39.14
CA GLU A 235 -2.92 -15.36 -38.02
C GLU A 235 -3.24 -16.85 -37.82
N ILE A 236 -3.23 -17.29 -36.57
CA ILE A 236 -3.75 -18.58 -36.12
C ILE A 236 -4.97 -18.25 -35.25
N ARG A 237 -6.17 -18.65 -35.68
CA ARG A 237 -7.42 -18.30 -34.98
C ARG A 237 -7.95 -19.54 -34.24
N ILE A 238 -8.08 -19.42 -32.93
CA ILE A 238 -8.59 -20.47 -32.05
C ILE A 238 -9.94 -20.02 -31.49
N PRO A 239 -11.03 -20.77 -31.73
CA PRO A 239 -12.32 -20.47 -31.11
C PRO A 239 -12.23 -20.52 -29.58
N GLU A 240 -12.85 -19.55 -28.89
CA GLU A 240 -12.83 -19.47 -27.42
C GLU A 240 -13.34 -20.77 -26.79
N ALA A 241 -14.38 -21.39 -27.36
CA ALA A 241 -14.94 -22.64 -26.86
C ALA A 241 -13.91 -23.79 -26.82
N ARG A 242 -13.00 -23.87 -27.79
CA ARG A 242 -11.89 -24.86 -27.80
C ARG A 242 -10.80 -24.45 -26.83
N PHE A 243 -10.44 -23.17 -26.82
CA PHE A 243 -9.44 -22.61 -25.92
C PHE A 243 -9.78 -22.87 -24.45
N ARG A 244 -11.03 -22.61 -24.05
CA ARG A 244 -11.52 -22.83 -22.67
C ARG A 244 -11.56 -24.30 -22.26
N LYS A 245 -11.64 -25.23 -23.21
CA LYS A 245 -11.54 -26.68 -22.97
C LYS A 245 -10.11 -27.20 -22.86
N GLY A 246 -9.09 -26.34 -22.95
CA GLY A 246 -7.69 -26.75 -22.88
C GLY A 246 -7.16 -27.33 -24.20
N GLU A 247 -7.88 -27.19 -25.31
CA GLU A 247 -7.50 -27.80 -26.60
C GLU A 247 -6.48 -26.97 -27.40
N LEU A 248 -5.80 -25.98 -26.77
CA LEU A 248 -4.91 -25.06 -27.47
C LEU A 248 -3.77 -25.81 -28.19
N LEU A 249 -3.07 -26.69 -27.48
CA LEU A 249 -1.91 -27.39 -28.05
C LEU A 249 -2.31 -28.32 -29.19
N HIS A 250 -3.45 -29.00 -29.06
CA HIS A 250 -4.04 -29.82 -30.12
C HIS A 250 -4.42 -28.98 -31.35
N ALA A 251 -4.99 -27.80 -31.13
CA ALA A 251 -5.32 -26.89 -32.24
C ALA A 251 -4.07 -26.34 -32.94
N LEU A 252 -2.98 -26.11 -32.20
CA LEU A 252 -1.70 -25.72 -32.76
C LEU A 252 -1.05 -26.84 -33.56
N GLU A 253 -1.10 -28.09 -33.10
CA GLU A 253 -0.61 -29.26 -33.85
C GLU A 253 -1.35 -29.41 -35.19
N GLN A 254 -2.63 -29.07 -35.23
CA GLN A 254 -3.47 -29.11 -36.44
C GLN A 254 -3.18 -27.96 -37.42
N GLN A 255 -2.86 -26.76 -36.92
CA GLN A 255 -2.76 -25.54 -37.76
C GLN A 255 -1.32 -25.14 -38.12
N LEU A 256 -0.32 -25.52 -37.32
CA LEU A 256 1.09 -25.30 -37.64
C LEU A 256 1.59 -26.38 -38.59
N SER A 257 2.58 -26.04 -39.43
CA SER A 257 3.29 -27.08 -40.18
C SER A 257 4.04 -28.02 -39.21
N GLN A 258 4.25 -29.27 -39.62
CA GLN A 258 4.99 -30.23 -38.80
C GLN A 258 6.40 -29.73 -38.43
N ALA A 259 7.06 -29.01 -39.33
CA ALA A 259 8.37 -28.42 -39.07
C ALA A 259 8.32 -27.29 -38.03
N GLU A 260 7.31 -26.40 -38.09
CA GLU A 260 7.10 -25.36 -37.08
C GLU A 260 6.76 -25.97 -35.71
N PHE A 261 5.84 -26.93 -35.66
CA PHE A 261 5.42 -27.54 -34.40
C PHE A 261 6.55 -28.34 -33.74
N ASN A 262 7.32 -29.10 -34.51
CA ASN A 262 8.44 -29.90 -33.99
C ASN A 262 9.55 -29.03 -33.36
N ARG A 263 9.69 -27.75 -33.76
CA ARG A 263 10.65 -26.82 -33.13
C ARG A 263 10.28 -26.41 -31.71
N LEU A 264 9.00 -26.56 -31.33
CA LEU A 264 8.52 -26.24 -29.98
C LEU A 264 8.82 -27.35 -28.95
N MET A 265 9.30 -28.51 -29.41
CA MET A 265 9.59 -29.67 -28.56
C MET A 265 10.75 -29.41 -27.60
N PRO A 266 10.78 -30.06 -26.42
CA PRO A 266 11.92 -29.96 -25.50
C PRO A 266 13.16 -30.65 -26.08
N ASN A 267 14.34 -30.25 -25.60
CA ASN A 267 15.61 -30.90 -25.98
C ASN A 267 15.62 -32.41 -25.67
N LEU A 268 15.05 -32.81 -24.53
CA LEU A 268 14.86 -34.23 -24.17
C LEU A 268 13.46 -34.69 -24.60
N TYR A 269 13.38 -35.21 -25.81
CA TYR A 269 12.16 -35.79 -26.37
C TYR A 269 11.95 -37.22 -25.86
N LEU A 270 10.77 -37.51 -25.31
CA LEU A 270 10.41 -38.86 -24.86
C LEU A 270 9.48 -39.50 -25.88
N THR A 271 9.95 -40.59 -26.50
CA THR A 271 9.29 -41.24 -27.65
C THR A 271 8.00 -41.97 -27.31
N TYR A 272 7.80 -42.32 -26.04
CA TYR A 272 6.56 -42.95 -25.55
C TYR A 272 5.45 -41.92 -25.27
N LEU A 273 5.75 -40.62 -25.35
CA LEU A 273 4.77 -39.54 -25.25
C LEU A 273 4.44 -39.00 -26.64
N THR A 274 3.20 -38.55 -26.80
CA THR A 274 2.75 -37.76 -27.96
C THR A 274 3.52 -36.43 -28.04
N LYS A 275 3.41 -35.76 -29.20
CA LYS A 275 4.04 -34.43 -29.35
C LYS A 275 3.40 -33.38 -28.44
N VAL A 276 2.08 -33.46 -28.24
CA VAL A 276 1.37 -32.56 -27.32
C VAL A 276 1.83 -32.78 -25.88
N GLU A 277 1.97 -34.02 -25.42
CA GLU A 277 2.49 -34.32 -24.08
C GLU A 277 3.96 -33.86 -23.92
N ASN A 278 4.81 -34.04 -24.94
CA ASN A 278 6.17 -33.51 -24.92
C ASN A 278 6.19 -31.97 -24.87
N LEU A 279 5.32 -31.29 -25.61
CA LEU A 279 5.17 -29.84 -25.54
C LEU A 279 4.69 -29.40 -24.15
N ALA A 280 3.68 -30.07 -23.59
CA ALA A 280 3.16 -29.81 -22.26
C ALA A 280 4.26 -29.90 -21.18
N ARG A 281 5.15 -30.90 -21.28
CA ARG A 281 6.34 -30.99 -20.41
C ARG A 281 7.28 -29.79 -20.55
N ASN A 282 7.50 -29.31 -21.77
CA ASN A 282 8.30 -28.11 -22.02
C ASN A 282 7.64 -26.86 -21.41
N LEU A 283 6.32 -26.71 -21.57
CA LEU A 283 5.56 -25.59 -21.00
C LEU A 283 5.60 -25.64 -19.46
N HIS A 284 5.37 -26.81 -18.86
CA HIS A 284 5.45 -26.98 -17.41
C HIS A 284 6.83 -26.63 -16.86
N ALA A 285 7.91 -27.10 -17.48
CA ALA A 285 9.28 -26.73 -17.09
C ALA A 285 9.54 -25.22 -17.25
N THR A 286 9.03 -24.61 -18.33
CA THR A 286 9.16 -23.16 -18.56
C THR A 286 8.40 -22.36 -17.50
N ALA A 287 7.20 -22.80 -17.10
CA ALA A 287 6.38 -22.15 -16.10
C ALA A 287 7.13 -21.94 -14.78
N GLN A 288 7.90 -22.94 -14.34
CA GLN A 288 8.68 -22.90 -13.09
C GLN A 288 9.72 -21.78 -13.04
N THR A 289 10.13 -21.24 -14.20
CA THR A 289 11.17 -20.20 -14.32
C THR A 289 10.62 -18.84 -14.73
N ARG A 290 9.31 -18.70 -14.94
CA ARG A 290 8.67 -17.46 -15.46
C ARG A 290 7.49 -16.99 -14.61
N HIS A 291 7.51 -17.30 -13.31
CA HIS A 291 6.39 -17.01 -12.42
C HIS A 291 6.00 -15.52 -12.39
N GLN A 292 6.97 -14.60 -12.33
CA GLN A 292 6.66 -13.16 -12.25
C GLN A 292 6.01 -12.64 -13.53
N THR A 293 6.56 -13.00 -14.69
CA THR A 293 5.97 -12.55 -15.96
C THR A 293 4.60 -13.21 -16.22
N LEU A 294 4.43 -14.49 -15.88
CA LEU A 294 3.13 -15.17 -15.93
C LEU A 294 2.09 -14.52 -15.02
N PHE A 295 2.49 -14.17 -13.80
CA PHE A 295 1.62 -13.50 -12.85
C PHE A 295 1.17 -12.13 -13.39
N THR A 296 2.10 -11.35 -13.93
CA THR A 296 1.82 -10.05 -14.56
C THR A 296 0.85 -10.20 -15.73
N TRP A 297 1.06 -11.21 -16.58
CA TRP A 297 0.15 -11.55 -17.66
C TRP A 297 -1.26 -11.88 -17.15
N LEU A 298 -1.41 -12.80 -16.20
CA LEU A 298 -2.71 -13.19 -15.66
C LEU A 298 -3.42 -12.02 -14.97
N LYS A 299 -2.67 -11.19 -14.24
CA LYS A 299 -3.19 -9.95 -13.65
C LYS A 299 -3.77 -9.04 -14.74
N SER A 300 -3.03 -8.81 -15.83
CA SER A 300 -3.50 -7.96 -16.94
C SER A 300 -4.79 -8.49 -17.58
N ILE A 301 -4.96 -9.81 -17.66
CA ILE A 301 -6.18 -10.44 -18.15
C ILE A 301 -7.35 -10.22 -17.18
N ASN A 302 -7.12 -10.43 -15.88
CA ASN A 302 -8.14 -10.24 -14.85
C ASN A 302 -8.58 -8.77 -14.68
N ASP A 303 -7.64 -7.83 -14.90
CA ASP A 303 -7.89 -6.39 -14.77
C ASP A 303 -8.57 -5.78 -16.01
N LYS A 304 -8.76 -6.54 -17.10
CA LYS A 304 -9.52 -6.06 -18.25
C LYS A 304 -10.96 -5.69 -17.85
N THR A 305 -11.38 -4.54 -18.35
CA THR A 305 -12.74 -4.01 -18.20
C THR A 305 -13.31 -3.58 -19.54
N ASN A 306 -14.61 -3.80 -19.71
CA ASN A 306 -15.39 -3.35 -20.87
C ASN A 306 -16.33 -2.19 -20.51
N ASP A 307 -16.25 -1.67 -19.28
CA ASP A 307 -17.04 -0.52 -18.83
C ASP A 307 -16.38 0.78 -19.34
N PRO A 308 -17.07 1.61 -20.15
CA PRO A 308 -16.48 2.81 -20.73
C PRO A 308 -15.96 3.82 -19.70
N ILE A 309 -16.62 3.94 -18.54
CA ILE A 309 -16.18 4.85 -17.47
C ILE A 309 -14.88 4.33 -16.87
N GLN A 310 -14.81 3.03 -16.58
CA GLN A 310 -13.59 2.42 -16.06
C GLN A 310 -12.44 2.51 -17.07
N THR A 311 -12.71 2.31 -18.36
CA THR A 311 -11.72 2.48 -19.44
C THR A 311 -11.20 3.92 -19.49
N ASP A 312 -12.07 4.93 -19.39
CA ASP A 312 -11.68 6.34 -19.38
C ASP A 312 -10.83 6.69 -18.15
N ILE A 313 -11.19 6.20 -16.95
CA ILE A 313 -10.39 6.41 -15.74
C ILE A 313 -9.03 5.74 -15.87
N HIS A 314 -8.98 4.49 -16.34
CA HIS A 314 -7.73 3.74 -16.53
C HIS A 314 -6.80 4.41 -17.55
N ALA A 315 -7.34 5.03 -18.60
CA ALA A 315 -6.54 5.79 -19.56
C ALA A 315 -5.85 7.01 -18.91
N LEU A 316 -6.48 7.61 -17.89
CA LEU A 316 -5.94 8.76 -17.15
C LEU A 316 -5.00 8.35 -16.02
N VAL A 317 -5.24 7.20 -15.38
CA VAL A 317 -4.43 6.66 -14.29
C VAL A 317 -4.22 5.15 -14.50
N PRO A 318 -3.23 4.75 -15.32
CA PRO A 318 -3.01 3.35 -15.71
C PRO A 318 -2.59 2.41 -14.57
N GLU A 319 -2.19 2.96 -13.42
CA GLU A 319 -1.77 2.17 -12.25
C GLU A 319 -2.94 1.52 -11.49
N LEU A 320 -4.18 1.96 -11.75
CA LEU A 320 -5.36 1.46 -11.05
C LEU A 320 -5.77 0.07 -11.52
N SER A 321 -5.94 -0.85 -10.57
CA SER A 321 -6.55 -2.15 -10.84
C SER A 321 -8.04 -2.03 -11.11
N LYS A 322 -8.63 -3.08 -11.68
CA LYS A 322 -10.07 -3.14 -11.91
C LYS A 322 -10.90 -2.93 -10.65
N SER A 323 -10.44 -3.43 -9.50
CA SER A 323 -11.16 -3.26 -8.24
C SER A 323 -11.25 -1.79 -7.84
N HIS A 324 -10.20 -1.00 -8.08
CA HIS A 324 -10.19 0.44 -7.82
C HIS A 324 -11.01 1.23 -8.86
N LEU A 325 -10.95 0.83 -10.13
CA LEU A 325 -11.79 1.43 -11.17
C LEU A 325 -13.29 1.25 -10.89
N GLU A 326 -13.69 0.06 -10.44
CA GLU A 326 -15.07 -0.21 -10.03
C GLU A 326 -15.49 0.62 -8.81
N GLU A 327 -14.54 0.91 -7.90
CA GLU A 327 -14.78 1.73 -6.71
C GLU A 327 -14.98 3.19 -7.09
N MET A 328 -14.06 3.75 -7.88
CA MET A 328 -14.19 5.12 -8.39
C MET A 328 -15.46 5.28 -9.23
N ALA A 329 -15.74 4.35 -10.15
CA ALA A 329 -16.93 4.42 -10.99
C ALA A 329 -18.24 4.38 -10.18
N ALA A 330 -18.28 3.62 -9.08
CA ALA A 330 -19.48 3.48 -8.25
C ALA A 330 -19.90 4.78 -7.55
N VAL A 331 -18.96 5.70 -7.30
CA VAL A 331 -19.23 6.97 -6.62
C VAL A 331 -19.42 8.15 -7.57
N LEU A 332 -19.26 7.96 -8.88
CA LEU A 332 -19.52 9.03 -9.85
C LEU A 332 -21.03 9.22 -10.06
N GLY A 333 -21.51 10.44 -9.78
CA GLY A 333 -22.86 10.88 -10.10
C GLY A 333 -23.10 11.00 -11.62
N PRO A 334 -24.36 11.12 -12.06
CA PRO A 334 -24.68 11.17 -13.50
C PRO A 334 -23.96 12.28 -14.26
N GLN A 335 -23.89 13.48 -13.68
CA GLN A 335 -23.22 14.63 -14.29
C GLN A 335 -21.71 14.42 -14.40
N GLU A 336 -21.08 13.82 -13.38
CA GLU A 336 -19.64 13.53 -13.38
C GLU A 336 -19.30 12.47 -14.42
N ARG A 337 -20.14 11.44 -14.58
CA ARG A 337 -19.99 10.42 -15.64
C ARG A 337 -20.03 11.05 -17.02
N THR A 338 -21.03 11.88 -17.30
CA THR A 338 -21.13 12.59 -18.60
C THR A 338 -19.94 13.52 -18.82
N ARG A 339 -19.50 14.24 -17.78
CA ARG A 339 -18.34 15.12 -17.85
C ARG A 339 -17.07 14.35 -18.19
N LEU A 340 -16.78 13.25 -17.48
CA LEU A 340 -15.62 12.40 -17.73
C LEU A 340 -15.61 11.87 -19.17
N GLN A 341 -16.75 11.39 -19.67
CA GLN A 341 -16.84 10.86 -21.03
C GLN A 341 -16.62 11.94 -22.10
N ARG A 342 -17.10 13.16 -21.86
CA ARG A 342 -16.97 14.30 -22.79
C ARG A 342 -15.58 14.93 -22.76
N GLU A 343 -15.07 15.20 -21.56
CA GLU A 343 -13.85 15.97 -21.33
C GLU A 343 -12.60 15.10 -21.20
N LYS A 344 -12.77 13.77 -21.02
CA LYS A 344 -11.67 12.81 -20.79
C LYS A 344 -10.69 13.31 -19.72
N SER A 345 -11.23 13.84 -18.62
CA SER A 345 -10.44 14.37 -17.51
C SER A 345 -11.10 14.11 -16.16
N LEU A 346 -10.28 14.00 -15.11
CA LEU A 346 -10.71 13.89 -13.72
C LEU A 346 -10.77 15.28 -13.08
N SER A 347 -11.76 15.50 -12.21
CA SER A 347 -11.72 16.62 -11.28
C SER A 347 -10.52 16.49 -10.33
N SER A 348 -10.10 17.59 -9.70
CA SER A 348 -8.97 17.57 -8.76
C SER A 348 -9.18 16.55 -7.63
N LEU A 349 -10.42 16.40 -7.14
CA LEU A 349 -10.76 15.43 -6.09
C LEU A 349 -10.63 13.99 -6.61
N GLN A 350 -11.21 13.71 -7.78
CA GLN A 350 -11.15 12.37 -8.40
C GLN A 350 -9.71 11.98 -8.73
N ARG A 351 -8.87 12.95 -9.17
CA ARG A 351 -7.45 12.75 -9.42
C ARG A 351 -6.69 12.44 -8.13
N TRP A 352 -6.89 13.25 -7.08
CA TRP A 352 -6.28 13.00 -5.78
C TRP A 352 -6.62 11.59 -5.26
N GLU A 353 -7.88 11.18 -5.36
CA GLU A 353 -8.33 9.86 -4.94
C GLU A 353 -7.68 8.73 -5.74
N ALA A 354 -7.59 8.87 -7.07
CA ALA A 354 -6.89 7.92 -7.91
C ALA A 354 -5.41 7.79 -7.52
N GLU A 355 -4.74 8.91 -7.21
CA GLU A 355 -3.36 8.94 -6.75
C GLU A 355 -3.20 8.25 -5.39
N GLN A 356 -4.15 8.40 -4.47
CA GLN A 356 -4.15 7.65 -3.20
C GLN A 356 -4.24 6.14 -3.44
N TYR A 357 -5.13 5.71 -4.33
CA TYR A 357 -5.25 4.29 -4.68
C TYR A 357 -3.99 3.74 -5.37
N ALA A 358 -3.39 4.51 -6.28
CA ALA A 358 -2.13 4.14 -6.93
C ALA A 358 -0.97 4.05 -5.91
N SER A 359 -0.90 4.99 -4.97
CA SER A 359 0.08 4.95 -3.88
C SER A 359 -0.14 3.72 -2.98
N ASP A 360 -1.37 3.43 -2.57
CA ASP A 360 -1.69 2.26 -1.75
C ASP A 360 -1.37 0.94 -2.49
N ALA A 361 -1.60 0.88 -3.80
CA ALA A 361 -1.26 -0.27 -4.62
C ALA A 361 0.26 -0.51 -4.73
N ARG A 362 1.07 0.54 -4.96
CA ARG A 362 2.54 0.45 -4.97
C ARG A 362 3.07 -0.05 -3.63
N ASN A 363 2.57 0.54 -2.56
CA ASN A 363 2.89 0.16 -1.20
C ASN A 363 2.53 -1.30 -0.91
N ARG A 364 1.31 -1.72 -1.25
CA ARG A 364 0.85 -3.11 -1.13
C ARG A 364 1.76 -4.10 -1.85
N ALA A 365 2.21 -3.77 -3.06
CA ALA A 365 3.08 -4.63 -3.85
C ALA A 365 4.42 -4.94 -3.16
N VAL A 366 4.95 -4.02 -2.33
CA VAL A 366 6.16 -4.25 -1.52
C VAL A 366 5.96 -5.43 -0.57
N TYR A 367 4.83 -5.44 0.13
CA TYR A 367 4.52 -6.50 1.09
C TYR A 367 4.07 -7.78 0.41
N GLU A 368 3.28 -7.69 -0.65
CA GLU A 368 2.92 -8.88 -1.44
C GLU A 368 4.17 -9.60 -1.94
N GLY A 369 5.25 -8.90 -2.28
CA GLY A 369 6.53 -9.52 -2.61
C GLY A 369 7.18 -10.33 -1.47
N VAL A 370 6.90 -10.03 -0.20
CA VAL A 370 7.37 -10.85 0.94
C VAL A 370 6.62 -12.20 1.02
N TYR A 371 5.37 -12.23 0.57
CA TYR A 371 4.50 -13.41 0.69
C TYR A 371 4.37 -14.19 -0.62
N LEU A 372 4.47 -13.54 -1.78
CA LEU A 372 4.22 -14.10 -3.10
C LEU A 372 5.50 -13.98 -3.95
N ASP A 373 6.13 -15.12 -4.27
CA ASP A 373 7.39 -15.13 -5.04
C ASP A 373 7.24 -14.46 -6.41
N SER A 374 6.06 -14.61 -7.03
CA SER A 374 5.76 -14.01 -8.33
C SER A 374 5.59 -12.49 -8.26
N MET A 375 5.55 -11.90 -7.06
CA MET A 375 5.46 -10.46 -6.84
C MET A 375 6.73 -9.86 -6.22
N ASN A 376 7.81 -10.64 -6.07
CA ASN A 376 9.11 -10.07 -5.70
C ASN A 376 9.51 -9.00 -6.69
N ASN A 377 9.61 -7.76 -6.21
CA ASN A 377 9.99 -6.60 -6.98
C ASN A 377 11.18 -5.88 -6.31
N SER A 378 11.69 -4.85 -6.99
CA SER A 378 12.83 -4.06 -6.51
C SER A 378 12.63 -3.44 -5.12
N ASP A 379 11.37 -3.17 -4.74
CA ASP A 379 11.03 -2.51 -3.48
C ASP A 379 10.81 -3.52 -2.34
N SER A 380 10.39 -4.75 -2.65
CA SER A 380 10.27 -5.85 -1.69
C SER A 380 11.61 -6.42 -1.23
N VAL A 381 12.64 -6.36 -2.08
CA VAL A 381 14.00 -6.87 -1.78
C VAL A 381 14.62 -6.19 -0.55
N PRO A 382 14.65 -4.85 -0.44
CA PRO A 382 15.06 -4.15 0.77
C PRO A 382 14.37 -4.63 2.03
N LEU A 383 13.03 -4.80 1.98
CA LEU A 383 12.25 -5.25 3.13
C LEU A 383 12.62 -6.67 3.56
N ILE A 384 12.85 -7.57 2.60
CA ILE A 384 13.26 -8.96 2.86
C ILE A 384 14.67 -9.00 3.47
N LEU A 385 15.65 -8.37 2.83
CA LEU A 385 17.04 -8.38 3.30
C LEU A 385 17.17 -7.72 4.68
N HIS A 386 16.55 -6.56 4.89
CA HIS A 386 16.58 -5.91 6.20
C HIS A 386 15.94 -6.79 7.27
N SER A 387 14.82 -7.46 6.95
CA SER A 387 14.18 -8.37 7.91
C SER A 387 15.07 -9.56 8.27
N LEU A 388 15.86 -10.07 7.32
CA LEU A 388 16.85 -11.13 7.58
C LEU A 388 17.95 -10.68 8.53
N GLU A 389 18.51 -9.49 8.32
CA GLU A 389 19.59 -8.94 9.17
C GLU A 389 19.17 -8.77 10.64
N GLN A 390 17.87 -8.60 10.89
CA GLN A 390 17.29 -8.47 12.24
C GLN A 390 16.88 -9.81 12.86
N LEU A 391 17.01 -10.94 12.16
CA LEU A 391 16.62 -12.24 12.70
C LEU A 391 17.60 -12.69 13.79
N PRO A 392 17.10 -13.19 14.93
CA PRO A 392 17.91 -13.93 15.88
C PRO A 392 18.65 -15.08 15.17
N GLY A 393 19.96 -15.15 15.34
CA GLY A 393 20.82 -16.15 14.68
C GLY A 393 21.31 -15.76 13.29
N TRP A 394 21.00 -14.56 12.77
CA TRP A 394 21.62 -14.06 11.54
C TRP A 394 23.14 -13.94 11.71
N PRO A 395 23.98 -14.43 10.77
CA PRO A 395 25.43 -14.39 10.94
C PRO A 395 25.98 -12.95 10.85
N PRO A 396 26.71 -12.44 11.86
CA PRO A 396 27.08 -11.03 11.95
C PRO A 396 28.13 -10.59 10.92
N LEU A 397 28.92 -11.53 10.39
CA LEU A 397 29.98 -11.27 9.41
C LEU A 397 29.56 -11.64 7.97
N ARG A 398 28.25 -11.60 7.69
CA ARG A 398 27.66 -11.92 6.39
C ARG A 398 27.23 -10.64 5.67
N GLN A 399 27.78 -10.41 4.49
CA GLN A 399 27.33 -9.37 3.57
C GLN A 399 26.63 -9.98 2.36
N ILE A 400 25.46 -9.43 2.02
CA ILE A 400 24.68 -9.81 0.84
C ILE A 400 24.31 -8.54 0.09
N GLU A 401 24.67 -8.47 -1.18
CA GLU A 401 24.23 -7.47 -2.15
C GLU A 401 23.25 -8.12 -3.13
N VAL A 402 22.14 -7.45 -3.42
CA VAL A 402 21.21 -7.90 -4.48
C VAL A 402 21.22 -6.85 -5.58
N ASN A 403 21.55 -7.27 -6.80
CA ASN A 403 21.68 -6.42 -7.98
C ASN A 403 20.71 -6.85 -9.08
N LYS A 404 20.27 -5.89 -9.88
CA LYS A 404 19.66 -6.17 -11.17
C LYS A 404 20.70 -6.68 -12.18
N SER A 405 20.24 -7.31 -13.25
CA SER A 405 21.09 -7.78 -14.36
C SER A 405 21.92 -6.67 -15.02
N ASN A 406 21.46 -5.42 -14.94
CA ASN A 406 22.18 -4.24 -15.44
C ASN A 406 23.22 -3.67 -14.45
N GLY A 407 23.44 -4.31 -13.30
CA GLY A 407 24.38 -3.89 -12.27
C GLY A 407 23.82 -2.87 -11.25
N GLN A 408 22.57 -2.44 -11.37
CA GLN A 408 21.93 -1.56 -10.37
C GLN A 408 21.76 -2.32 -9.05
N LEU A 409 22.29 -1.78 -7.94
CA LEU A 409 22.03 -2.31 -6.60
C LEU A 409 20.56 -2.11 -6.24
N LEU A 410 19.92 -3.17 -5.74
CA LEU A 410 18.59 -3.12 -5.12
C LEU A 410 18.70 -2.90 -3.61
N TYR A 411 19.54 -3.67 -2.92
CA TYR A 411 19.80 -3.45 -1.49
C TYR A 411 21.03 -4.22 -1.04
N ARG A 412 21.60 -3.80 0.09
CA ARG A 412 22.71 -4.49 0.77
C ARG A 412 22.45 -4.58 2.28
N ILE A 413 22.83 -5.72 2.85
CA ILE A 413 22.94 -5.94 4.29
C ILE A 413 24.34 -6.43 4.67
N GLY A 414 24.72 -6.27 5.93
CA GLY A 414 26.03 -6.68 6.46
C GLY A 414 27.09 -5.57 6.46
N ASP A 415 28.00 -5.64 7.42
CA ASP A 415 29.12 -4.70 7.60
C ASP A 415 30.06 -4.72 6.39
N LYS A 416 30.73 -3.59 6.10
CA LYS A 416 31.77 -3.50 5.06
C LYS A 416 32.99 -4.37 5.37
N SER A 417 33.22 -4.68 6.65
CA SER A 417 34.28 -5.55 7.15
C SER A 417 33.88 -7.03 7.23
N ALA A 418 32.70 -7.40 6.72
CA ALA A 418 32.20 -8.77 6.70
C ALA A 418 33.20 -9.74 6.03
N ALA A 419 33.50 -10.84 6.71
CA ALA A 419 34.43 -11.85 6.22
C ALA A 419 33.89 -12.62 5.00
N THR A 420 32.57 -12.66 4.81
CA THR A 420 31.94 -13.34 3.68
C THR A 420 30.97 -12.42 2.96
N HIS A 421 31.18 -12.24 1.65
CA HIS A 421 30.39 -11.36 0.79
C HIS A 421 29.83 -12.14 -0.39
N HIS A 422 28.51 -12.09 -0.58
CA HIS A 422 27.80 -12.67 -1.73
C HIS A 422 27.03 -11.60 -2.52
N ILE A 423 26.93 -11.79 -3.83
CA ILE A 423 26.13 -10.95 -4.72
C ILE A 423 25.08 -11.80 -5.41
N LEU A 424 23.82 -11.44 -5.25
CA LEU A 424 22.69 -12.05 -5.96
C LEU A 424 22.33 -11.18 -7.15
N VAL A 425 22.32 -11.73 -8.36
CA VAL A 425 22.01 -10.99 -9.59
C VAL A 425 20.73 -11.54 -10.21
N THR A 426 19.78 -10.65 -10.55
CA THR A 426 18.52 -11.07 -11.20
C THR A 426 18.78 -11.64 -12.60
N GLU A 427 18.23 -12.81 -12.91
CA GLU A 427 18.26 -13.47 -14.21
C GLU A 427 16.90 -14.13 -14.50
N ARG A 428 16.17 -13.66 -15.53
CA ARG A 428 14.88 -14.25 -15.98
C ARG A 428 13.92 -14.53 -14.80
N ASP A 429 13.57 -13.49 -14.05
CA ASP A 429 12.68 -13.54 -12.87
C ASP A 429 13.24 -14.33 -11.66
N MET A 430 14.51 -14.76 -11.70
CA MET A 430 15.21 -15.55 -10.68
C MET A 430 16.52 -14.87 -10.27
N TYR A 431 17.31 -15.49 -9.38
CA TYR A 431 18.54 -14.92 -8.81
C TYR A 431 19.70 -15.90 -8.87
N ALA A 432 20.79 -15.51 -9.53
CA ALA A 432 22.07 -16.21 -9.53
C ALA A 432 22.96 -15.72 -8.39
N THR A 433 23.66 -16.63 -7.73
CA THR A 433 24.56 -16.32 -6.60
C THR A 433 26.01 -16.27 -7.05
N TYR A 434 26.72 -15.19 -6.71
CA TYR A 434 28.12 -14.95 -7.01
C TYR A 434 28.93 -14.69 -5.74
N ASP A 435 30.21 -15.02 -5.77
CA ASP A 435 31.18 -14.62 -4.76
C ASP A 435 31.48 -13.11 -4.89
N GLY A 436 31.40 -12.38 -3.78
CA GLY A 436 31.50 -10.93 -3.77
C GLY A 436 32.89 -10.37 -4.09
N VAL A 437 33.94 -11.18 -3.93
CA VAL A 437 35.34 -10.79 -4.17
C VAL A 437 35.79 -11.19 -5.57
N THR A 438 35.71 -12.49 -5.88
CA THR A 438 36.17 -13.06 -7.15
C THR A 438 35.19 -12.85 -8.30
N LYS A 439 33.94 -12.46 -8.00
CA LYS A 439 32.82 -12.35 -8.96
C LYS A 439 32.53 -13.66 -9.71
N LYS A 440 33.00 -14.80 -9.21
CA LYS A 440 32.72 -16.12 -9.79
C LYS A 440 31.29 -16.55 -9.44
N ARG A 441 30.57 -17.12 -10.41
CA ARG A 441 29.26 -17.73 -10.18
C ARG A 441 29.41 -18.96 -9.28
N LEU A 442 28.63 -19.01 -8.21
CA LEU A 442 28.63 -20.09 -7.23
C LEU A 442 27.46 -21.05 -7.46
N HIS A 443 26.28 -20.52 -7.79
CA HIS A 443 25.06 -21.31 -7.98
C HIS A 443 24.25 -20.85 -9.19
N GLU A 444 23.49 -21.79 -9.76
CA GLU A 444 22.49 -21.52 -10.80
C GLU A 444 21.31 -20.72 -10.25
N SER A 445 20.59 -20.04 -11.14
CA SER A 445 19.51 -19.13 -10.78
C SER A 445 18.34 -19.83 -10.12
N THR A 446 17.89 -19.31 -8.99
CA THR A 446 16.78 -19.85 -8.19
C THR A 446 15.90 -18.71 -7.62
N THR A 447 14.86 -19.02 -6.83
CA THR A 447 14.03 -17.99 -6.19
C THR A 447 14.86 -17.16 -5.20
N LEU A 448 14.42 -15.94 -4.86
CA LEU A 448 15.18 -15.06 -3.96
C LEU A 448 15.52 -15.72 -2.62
N PHE A 449 14.54 -16.36 -1.97
CA PHE A 449 14.75 -17.03 -0.68
C PHE A 449 15.70 -18.23 -0.78
N ASP A 450 15.65 -18.97 -1.88
CA ASP A 450 16.55 -20.10 -2.10
C ASP A 450 17.97 -19.61 -2.37
N ALA A 451 18.14 -18.52 -3.15
CA ALA A 451 19.43 -17.91 -3.43
C ALA A 451 20.07 -17.36 -2.15
N ILE A 452 19.29 -16.72 -1.28
CA ILE A 452 19.74 -16.31 0.06
C ILE A 452 20.12 -17.54 0.88
N GLY A 453 19.32 -18.60 0.85
CA GLY A 453 19.62 -19.85 1.56
C GLY A 453 20.90 -20.55 1.13
N GLN A 454 21.29 -20.39 -0.14
CA GLN A 454 22.57 -20.86 -0.70
C GLN A 454 23.77 -20.06 -0.16
N THR A 455 23.58 -18.82 0.30
CA THR A 455 24.66 -18.02 0.92
C THR A 455 24.99 -18.43 2.36
N LEU A 456 24.16 -19.29 2.97
CA LEU A 456 24.30 -19.76 4.34
C LEU A 456 24.85 -21.18 4.38
N SER A 457 25.76 -21.46 5.31
CA SER A 457 26.11 -22.84 5.65
C SER A 457 24.92 -23.57 6.30
N ASN A 458 24.94 -24.90 6.32
CA ASN A 458 23.89 -25.69 6.98
C ASN A 458 23.75 -25.32 8.45
N THR A 459 24.86 -25.16 9.17
CA THR A 459 24.87 -24.77 10.59
C THR A 459 24.26 -23.38 10.81
N GLU A 460 24.60 -22.39 9.98
CA GLU A 460 24.03 -21.04 10.09
C GLU A 460 22.52 -21.04 9.83
N ARG A 461 22.08 -21.78 8.80
CA ARG A 461 20.67 -21.92 8.46
C ARG A 461 19.90 -22.59 9.59
N ASP A 462 20.38 -23.71 10.09
CA ASP A 462 19.71 -24.48 11.16
C ASP A 462 19.60 -23.64 12.45
N ASN A 463 20.67 -22.92 12.82
CA ASN A 463 20.68 -22.03 13.97
C ASN A 463 19.65 -20.89 13.82
N LEU A 464 19.63 -20.23 12.65
CA LEU A 464 18.67 -19.16 12.35
C LEU A 464 17.22 -19.67 12.42
N LEU A 465 16.93 -20.82 11.81
CA LEU A 465 15.59 -21.42 11.81
C LEU A 465 15.16 -21.84 13.22
N GLN A 466 16.07 -22.42 14.01
CA GLN A 466 15.83 -22.77 15.40
C GLN A 466 15.52 -21.54 16.27
N GLN A 467 16.34 -20.49 16.19
CA GLN A 467 16.15 -19.28 17.00
C GLN A 467 14.93 -18.47 16.58
N SER A 468 14.59 -18.46 15.29
CA SER A 468 13.38 -17.81 14.80
C SER A 468 12.11 -18.64 15.03
N GLY A 469 12.24 -19.94 15.31
CA GLY A 469 11.13 -20.89 15.42
C GLY A 469 10.38 -21.04 14.10
N ALA A 470 11.09 -20.96 12.97
CA ALA A 470 10.53 -21.04 11.62
C ALA A 470 10.98 -22.32 10.90
N LYS A 471 10.15 -22.84 10.00
CA LYS A 471 10.49 -24.04 9.22
C LYS A 471 11.40 -23.76 8.01
N ASP A 472 11.38 -22.53 7.53
CA ASP A 472 12.15 -22.06 6.38
C ASP A 472 12.43 -20.55 6.49
N LEU A 473 13.37 -20.04 5.68
CA LEU A 473 13.77 -18.63 5.71
C LEU A 473 12.61 -17.69 5.39
N ARG A 474 11.67 -18.14 4.56
CA ARG A 474 10.51 -17.34 4.16
C ARG A 474 9.57 -17.14 5.34
N GLU A 475 9.27 -18.19 6.08
CA GLU A 475 8.49 -18.12 7.31
C GLU A 475 9.21 -17.30 8.38
N ALA A 476 10.54 -17.39 8.49
CA ALA A 476 11.33 -16.57 9.42
C ALA A 476 11.17 -15.08 9.11
N VAL A 477 11.35 -14.69 7.84
CA VAL A 477 11.15 -13.30 7.38
C VAL A 477 9.71 -12.84 7.59
N ARG A 478 8.72 -13.66 7.23
CA ARG A 478 7.30 -13.31 7.45
C ARG A 478 6.98 -13.10 8.92
N LYS A 479 7.47 -13.95 9.82
CA LYS A 479 7.33 -13.79 11.28
C LYS A 479 8.01 -12.51 11.77
N ALA A 480 9.21 -12.20 11.28
CA ALA A 480 9.90 -10.94 11.58
C ALA A 480 9.12 -9.73 11.05
N CYS A 481 8.49 -9.87 9.88
CA CYS A 481 7.61 -8.84 9.33
C CYS A 481 6.41 -8.60 10.24
N SER A 482 5.68 -9.65 10.64
CA SER A 482 4.52 -9.53 11.54
C SER A 482 4.88 -8.98 12.92
N ARG A 483 5.98 -9.39 13.56
CA ARG A 483 6.36 -8.92 14.91
C ARG A 483 6.68 -7.42 14.96
N SER A 484 7.39 -6.91 13.96
CA SER A 484 7.71 -5.48 13.88
C SER A 484 6.48 -4.59 13.70
N GLN A 485 5.35 -5.16 13.27
CA GLN A 485 4.11 -4.41 13.02
C GLN A 485 3.48 -3.83 14.27
N ALA A 486 3.76 -4.40 15.44
CA ALA A 486 3.20 -3.96 16.71
C ALA A 486 3.82 -2.68 17.30
N GLN A 487 4.96 -2.21 16.77
CA GLN A 487 5.69 -1.08 17.36
C GLN A 487 5.82 0.04 16.33
N GLU A 488 5.18 1.19 16.56
CA GLU A 488 5.35 2.37 15.70
C GLU A 488 6.74 3.00 15.86
N ALA A 489 7.28 3.58 14.77
CA ALA A 489 8.51 4.33 14.82
C ALA A 489 8.22 5.75 15.32
N PRO A 490 8.99 6.30 16.27
CA PRO A 490 8.74 7.63 16.79
C PRO A 490 9.01 8.70 15.72
N LEU A 491 7.99 9.47 15.35
CA LEU A 491 8.10 10.55 14.37
C LEU A 491 8.30 11.88 15.10
N ARG A 492 9.37 12.61 14.76
CA ARG A 492 9.61 13.97 15.26
C ARG A 492 8.69 14.95 14.57
N ALA A 493 8.35 16.03 15.27
CA ALA A 493 7.43 17.05 14.79
C ALA A 493 6.12 16.42 14.28
N ALA A 494 5.68 15.33 14.94
CA ALA A 494 4.38 14.74 14.68
C ALA A 494 3.33 15.80 14.97
N ILE A 495 2.37 15.94 14.04
CA ILE A 495 1.36 16.99 14.12
C ILE A 495 0.43 16.69 15.30
N ASN A 496 0.72 17.28 16.46
CA ASN A 496 -0.27 17.47 17.52
C ASN A 496 -1.17 18.61 17.07
N ARG A 497 -2.35 18.25 16.59
CA ARG A 497 -3.35 19.22 16.14
C ARG A 497 -3.90 19.95 17.36
N GLU A 498 -3.33 21.10 17.68
CA GLU A 498 -4.05 22.10 18.44
C GLU A 498 -5.22 22.61 17.57
N GLN A 499 -6.41 22.62 18.16
CA GLN A 499 -7.61 23.19 17.54
C GLN A 499 -7.35 24.66 17.18
N ALA A 500 -7.39 25.02 15.90
CA ALA A 500 -7.22 26.41 15.48
C ALA A 500 -8.23 26.85 14.41
N VAL A 501 -9.14 27.72 14.88
CA VAL A 501 -9.71 28.94 14.26
C VAL A 501 -10.69 28.83 13.07
N ALA A 502 -11.65 29.77 13.10
CA ALA A 502 -12.88 29.90 12.33
C ALA A 502 -12.67 30.37 10.86
N GLY A 503 -12.54 29.44 9.92
CA GLY A 503 -13.01 29.63 8.53
C GLY A 503 -14.43 29.09 8.34
N GLU A 504 -15.15 29.41 7.26
CA GLU A 504 -16.41 28.69 6.93
C GLU A 504 -16.08 27.29 6.38
N GLY A 505 -16.78 26.25 6.85
CA GLY A 505 -16.61 24.88 6.35
C GLY A 505 -17.39 24.62 5.05
N GLN A 506 -17.07 23.53 4.35
CA GLN A 506 -17.83 23.13 3.16
C GLN A 506 -19.07 22.31 3.52
N PRO A 507 -20.17 22.42 2.77
CA PRO A 507 -21.34 21.57 2.97
C PRO A 507 -21.04 20.11 2.64
N PHE A 508 -21.79 19.18 3.24
CA PHE A 508 -21.73 17.77 2.85
C PHE A 508 -22.27 17.58 1.43
N ASP A 509 -21.61 16.73 0.65
CA ASP A 509 -22.17 16.22 -0.60
C ASP A 509 -23.40 15.36 -0.27
N PRO A 510 -24.62 15.72 -0.74
CA PRO A 510 -25.83 14.96 -0.46
C PRO A 510 -25.76 13.49 -0.87
N LEU A 511 -24.90 13.12 -1.82
CA LEU A 511 -24.70 11.73 -2.26
C LEU A 511 -24.04 10.85 -1.19
N PHE A 512 -23.46 11.44 -0.13
CA PHE A 512 -22.87 10.70 0.99
C PHE A 512 -23.92 10.26 2.01
N ALA A 513 -25.14 10.83 1.94
CA ALA A 513 -26.20 10.51 2.86
C ALA A 513 -26.62 9.05 2.76
N ALA A 514 -27.03 8.47 3.89
CA ALA A 514 -27.69 7.19 3.92
C ALA A 514 -28.97 7.25 3.06
N PRO A 515 -29.19 6.29 2.14
CA PRO A 515 -30.34 6.31 1.24
C PRO A 515 -31.68 6.16 1.98
N THR A 516 -31.64 5.60 3.19
CA THR A 516 -32.77 5.51 4.11
C THR A 516 -32.32 5.97 5.50
N PRO A 517 -33.16 6.71 6.25
CA PRO A 517 -32.87 7.06 7.63
C PRO A 517 -32.55 5.82 8.47
N PRO A 518 -31.44 5.80 9.23
CA PRO A 518 -31.14 4.69 10.13
C PRO A 518 -32.13 4.64 11.30
N GLU A 519 -32.57 3.44 11.66
CA GLU A 519 -33.48 3.22 12.79
C GLU A 519 -32.72 3.02 14.12
N GLY A 520 -33.38 3.29 15.24
CA GLY A 520 -32.84 3.01 16.58
C GLY A 520 -31.64 3.87 16.98
N LEU A 521 -31.53 5.08 16.43
CA LEU A 521 -30.44 6.01 16.76
C LEU A 521 -30.67 6.69 18.12
N THR A 522 -29.61 6.79 18.92
CA THR A 522 -29.57 7.55 20.18
C THR A 522 -28.70 8.81 20.00
N LEU A 523 -29.24 9.99 20.29
CA LEU A 523 -28.49 11.25 20.22
C LEU A 523 -27.52 11.35 21.40
N ARG A 524 -26.26 11.71 21.11
CA ARG A 524 -25.19 11.91 22.08
C ARG A 524 -24.98 13.40 22.37
N ALA A 525 -24.31 13.70 23.49
CA ALA A 525 -24.05 15.06 23.95
C ALA A 525 -23.24 15.92 22.97
N ASP A 526 -22.36 15.29 22.17
CA ASP A 526 -21.57 15.93 21.13
C ASP A 526 -22.38 16.28 19.86
N GLY A 527 -23.66 15.91 19.80
CA GLY A 527 -24.53 16.11 18.65
C GLY A 527 -24.42 15.03 17.57
N THR A 528 -23.68 13.95 17.84
CA THR A 528 -23.66 12.75 17.00
C THR A 528 -24.77 11.78 17.40
N TYR A 529 -25.22 10.97 16.46
CA TYR A 529 -26.16 9.88 16.69
C TYR A 529 -25.40 8.56 16.74
N GLN A 530 -25.76 7.68 17.66
CA GLN A 530 -25.21 6.34 17.81
C GLN A 530 -26.25 5.29 17.45
N SER A 531 -25.88 4.26 16.69
CA SER A 531 -26.77 3.12 16.44
C SER A 531 -26.96 2.26 17.68
N LEU A 532 -27.86 1.27 17.60
CA LEU A 532 -27.81 0.13 18.52
C LEU A 532 -26.46 -0.58 18.42
N ALA A 533 -26.05 -1.23 19.50
CA ALA A 533 -24.85 -2.06 19.52
C ALA A 533 -24.95 -3.15 18.45
N GLN A 534 -23.91 -3.28 17.65
CA GLN A 534 -23.75 -4.35 16.68
C GLN A 534 -23.47 -5.67 17.42
N PRO A 535 -23.63 -6.83 16.75
CA PRO A 535 -23.40 -8.14 17.39
C PRO A 535 -22.01 -8.35 18.01
N ASP A 536 -21.01 -7.56 17.58
CA ASP A 536 -19.64 -7.51 18.08
C ASP A 536 -19.41 -6.47 19.21
N GLY A 537 -20.46 -5.75 19.62
CA GLY A 537 -20.40 -4.71 20.64
C GLY A 537 -20.00 -3.32 20.10
N SER A 538 -19.71 -3.20 18.81
CA SER A 538 -19.37 -1.91 18.17
C SER A 538 -20.62 -1.07 17.88
N TYR A 539 -20.42 0.23 17.59
CA TYR A 539 -21.49 1.16 17.25
C TYR A 539 -21.19 1.86 15.94
N ARG A 540 -22.24 2.23 15.21
CA ARG A 540 -22.15 3.19 14.10
C ARG A 540 -22.49 4.57 14.61
N TYR A 541 -21.86 5.56 14.00
CA TYR A 541 -22.10 6.95 14.31
C TYR A 541 -22.62 7.68 13.08
N TYR A 542 -23.53 8.62 13.31
CA TYR A 542 -24.15 9.42 12.27
C TYR A 542 -24.24 10.88 12.72
N VAL A 543 -24.35 11.78 11.75
CA VAL A 543 -24.73 13.17 11.96
C VAL A 543 -25.91 13.48 11.06
N GLN A 544 -26.72 14.46 11.46
CA GLN A 544 -27.86 14.89 10.68
C GLN A 544 -27.63 16.30 10.17
N GLU A 545 -27.79 16.48 8.86
CA GLU A 545 -27.66 17.78 8.19
C GLU A 545 -28.77 17.87 7.12
N GLN A 546 -29.52 18.97 7.12
CA GLN A 546 -30.64 19.20 6.19
C GLN A 546 -31.67 18.04 6.12
N GLY A 547 -31.90 17.36 7.25
CA GLY A 547 -32.84 16.23 7.34
C GLY A 547 -32.30 14.89 6.83
N ALA A 548 -31.11 14.86 6.23
CA ALA A 548 -30.43 13.65 5.81
C ALA A 548 -29.44 13.16 6.88
N TYR A 549 -29.22 11.84 6.95
CA TYR A 549 -28.28 11.21 7.87
C TYR A 549 -27.00 10.84 7.15
N PHE A 550 -25.87 11.30 7.67
CA PHE A 550 -24.55 11.02 7.13
C PHE A 550 -23.78 10.15 8.10
N GLN A 551 -23.19 9.06 7.61
CA GLN A 551 -22.39 8.19 8.45
C GLN A 551 -21.05 8.83 8.74
N ILE A 552 -20.60 8.74 10.00
CA ILE A 552 -19.30 9.20 10.45
C ILE A 552 -18.57 8.08 11.19
N LYS A 553 -17.24 8.15 11.21
CA LYS A 553 -16.39 7.26 12.03
C LYS A 553 -15.45 8.08 12.91
N PRO A 554 -15.13 7.60 14.13
CA PRO A 554 -14.16 8.28 14.98
C PRO A 554 -12.75 8.15 14.41
N ASP A 555 -11.94 9.19 14.56
CA ASP A 555 -10.49 9.23 14.29
C ASP A 555 -9.82 10.13 15.34
N GLY A 556 -9.26 9.52 16.39
CA GLY A 556 -8.78 10.24 17.57
C GLY A 556 -9.92 10.97 18.28
N SER A 557 -9.77 12.28 18.51
CA SER A 557 -10.83 13.15 19.05
C SER A 557 -11.83 13.65 18.01
N ASP A 558 -11.57 13.39 16.72
CA ASP A 558 -12.32 13.98 15.61
C ASP A 558 -13.19 12.92 14.90
N TRP A 559 -14.02 13.40 13.96
CA TRP A 559 -14.93 12.57 13.17
C TRP A 559 -14.63 12.69 11.68
N ARG A 560 -14.69 11.57 10.96
CA ARG A 560 -14.61 11.53 9.49
C ARG A 560 -15.94 11.16 8.86
N LEU A 561 -16.29 11.84 7.78
CA LEU A 561 -17.45 11.53 6.95
C LEU A 561 -17.20 10.27 6.11
N ILE A 562 -18.23 9.44 6.00
CA ILE A 562 -18.22 8.20 5.21
C ILE A 562 -19.24 8.31 4.09
N ASP A 563 -18.80 8.06 2.86
CA ASP A 563 -19.69 7.96 1.71
C ASP A 563 -20.52 6.66 1.80
N ALA A 564 -21.84 6.78 1.90
CA ALA A 564 -22.73 5.63 2.01
C ALA A 564 -22.67 4.69 0.79
N ARG A 565 -22.22 5.19 -0.38
CA ARG A 565 -22.08 4.42 -1.62
C ARG A 565 -20.78 3.60 -1.65
N SER A 566 -19.76 4.06 -0.93
CA SER A 566 -18.43 3.44 -0.86
C SER A 566 -17.80 3.74 0.51
N ARG A 567 -18.00 2.83 1.46
CA ARG A 567 -17.51 3.03 2.83
C ARG A 567 -15.99 2.95 2.96
N PHE A 568 -15.32 2.35 1.97
CA PHE A 568 -13.87 2.17 1.92
C PHE A 568 -13.19 3.15 0.95
N ARG A 569 -13.93 4.18 0.52
CA ARG A 569 -13.41 5.28 -0.30
C ARG A 569 -12.21 5.94 0.37
N ALA A 570 -11.21 6.37 -0.41
CA ALA A 570 -10.05 7.08 0.12
C ALA A 570 -10.45 8.46 0.66
N TYR A 571 -11.39 9.13 -0.02
CA TYR A 571 -11.94 10.41 0.42
C TYR A 571 -12.88 10.26 1.62
N GLN A 572 -12.39 10.63 2.80
CA GLN A 572 -13.13 10.63 4.07
C GLN A 572 -12.78 11.90 4.87
N PRO A 573 -13.37 13.05 4.52
CA PRO A 573 -13.00 14.34 5.11
C PRO A 573 -13.41 14.41 6.58
N TYR A 574 -12.68 15.18 7.38
CA TYR A 574 -13.08 15.47 8.75
C TYR A 574 -14.28 16.39 8.78
N VAL A 575 -15.08 16.23 9.83
CA VAL A 575 -16.29 17.02 10.04
C VAL A 575 -16.28 17.68 11.40
N ARG A 576 -16.89 18.86 11.46
CA ARG A 576 -17.08 19.60 12.70
C ARG A 576 -18.50 20.16 12.78
N ARG A 577 -18.87 20.55 13.99
CA ARG A 577 -20.16 21.17 14.27
C ARG A 577 -20.10 22.68 13.98
N LYS A 578 -21.12 23.21 13.31
CA LYS A 578 -21.25 24.63 12.99
C LYS A 578 -21.56 25.47 14.24
N THR A 579 -21.08 26.71 14.27
CA THR A 579 -21.53 27.74 15.23
C THR A 579 -22.99 28.09 14.94
N GLY A 580 -23.93 27.53 15.71
CA GLY A 580 -25.38 27.66 15.47
C GLY A 580 -26.13 26.34 15.22
N GLY A 581 -25.42 25.21 15.17
CA GLY A 581 -26.01 23.88 14.94
C GLY A 581 -25.89 23.39 13.50
N GLY A 582 -25.93 22.06 13.32
CA GLY A 582 -25.59 21.40 12.05
C GLY A 582 -24.10 21.05 11.94
N TRP A 583 -23.74 20.43 10.84
CA TRP A 583 -22.41 19.87 10.58
C TRP A 583 -21.87 20.31 9.22
N GLU A 584 -20.55 20.45 9.13
CA GLU A 584 -19.83 20.82 7.92
C GLU A 584 -18.50 20.07 7.82
N ILE A 585 -17.95 20.01 6.61
CA ILE A 585 -16.58 19.57 6.39
C ILE A 585 -15.66 20.59 7.06
N ASP A 586 -14.79 20.08 7.92
CA ASP A 586 -13.79 20.88 8.61
C ASP A 586 -12.83 21.48 7.55
N PRO A 587 -12.74 22.81 7.41
CA PRO A 587 -11.88 23.43 6.41
C PRO A 587 -10.38 23.26 6.71
N VAL A 588 -10.02 22.94 7.96
CA VAL A 588 -8.63 22.73 8.41
C VAL A 588 -8.23 21.27 8.24
N ASN A 589 -9.12 20.35 8.66
CA ASN A 589 -8.82 18.92 8.68
C ASN A 589 -9.39 18.16 7.48
N GLY A 590 -10.47 18.65 6.88
CA GLY A 590 -11.27 18.02 5.82
C GLY A 590 -11.07 18.62 4.42
N ALA A 591 -10.14 19.57 4.24
CA ALA A 591 -9.70 20.02 2.91
C ALA A 591 -8.90 18.91 2.21
N LEU A 592 -9.62 17.90 1.72
CA LEU A 592 -9.14 17.00 0.68
C LEU A 592 -9.34 17.69 -0.67
N LEU A 593 -8.56 18.75 -0.86
CA LEU A 593 -8.15 19.43 -2.07
C LEU A 593 -7.20 20.53 -1.59
N GLY A 594 -5.90 20.40 -1.87
CA GLY A 594 -5.02 21.58 -1.84
C GLY A 594 -5.72 22.69 -2.62
N GLY A 595 -6.03 23.80 -1.93
CA GLY A 595 -7.05 24.78 -2.29
C GLY A 595 -7.21 25.06 -3.78
N LEU A 596 -8.13 24.34 -4.43
CA LEU A 596 -8.48 24.57 -5.83
C LEU A 596 -10.00 24.58 -5.98
N LYS A 597 -10.60 25.65 -5.45
CA LYS A 597 -11.32 26.66 -6.24
C LYS A 597 -11.72 27.83 -5.33
N ASP A 598 -11.22 29.02 -5.69
CA ASP A 598 -11.67 30.35 -5.25
C ASP A 598 -12.13 30.46 -3.79
N LEU A 599 -11.19 30.51 -2.84
CA LEU A 599 -11.46 31.00 -1.49
C LEU A 599 -11.31 32.53 -1.47
N PRO A 600 -12.18 33.29 -0.79
CA PRO A 600 -11.82 34.62 -0.34
C PRO A 600 -10.59 34.49 0.57
N SER A 601 -9.56 35.25 0.23
CA SER A 601 -8.27 35.30 0.93
C SER A 601 -8.43 35.47 2.44
N SER A 602 -7.89 34.52 3.21
CA SER A 602 -7.24 34.88 4.48
C SER A 602 -5.78 35.24 4.17
N PRO A 603 -5.17 36.25 4.81
CA PRO A 603 -3.95 36.86 4.28
C PRO A 603 -2.66 36.02 4.30
N ASP A 604 -2.67 34.79 4.84
CA ASP A 604 -1.46 34.12 5.35
C ASP A 604 -1.10 32.76 4.69
N ASP A 605 -1.86 32.29 3.69
CA ASP A 605 -1.65 30.98 3.01
C ASP A 605 -1.21 31.10 1.54
N SER A 606 -0.67 32.26 1.13
CA SER A 606 -0.16 32.44 -0.23
C SER A 606 1.02 31.51 -0.49
N MET A 607 0.98 30.78 -1.61
CA MET A 607 2.16 30.10 -2.13
C MET A 607 3.02 31.13 -2.84
N ASP A 608 4.27 31.28 -2.41
CA ASP A 608 5.22 32.10 -3.14
C ASP A 608 5.77 31.30 -4.33
N THR A 609 5.68 31.90 -5.51
CA THR A 609 6.28 31.34 -6.72
C THR A 609 7.77 31.65 -6.71
N SER A 610 8.62 30.62 -6.57
CA SER A 610 9.96 30.72 -7.14
C SER A 610 9.81 30.84 -8.66
N SER A 611 10.60 31.68 -9.32
CA SER A 611 10.56 31.87 -10.77
C SER A 611 10.48 30.54 -11.53
N SER A 612 9.87 30.55 -12.72
CA SER A 612 9.83 29.40 -13.63
C SER A 612 11.23 28.83 -13.94
N ASP A 613 12.26 29.66 -13.79
CA ASP A 613 13.66 29.28 -13.89
C ASP A 613 14.21 28.93 -12.50
N PHE A 614 14.84 27.76 -12.39
CA PHE A 614 15.50 27.32 -11.17
C PHE A 614 16.47 28.42 -10.69
N ILE A 615 16.49 28.71 -9.40
CA ILE A 615 17.58 29.50 -8.81
C ILE A 615 18.81 28.60 -8.81
N THR A 616 19.52 28.56 -9.93
CA THR A 616 20.80 27.88 -10.09
C THR A 616 21.87 28.67 -9.33
N ALA A 617 22.87 28.01 -8.76
CA ALA A 617 24.00 28.69 -8.10
C ALA A 617 24.70 29.72 -9.02
N GLU A 618 24.64 29.53 -10.34
CA GLU A 618 25.18 30.43 -11.35
C GLU A 618 24.43 31.77 -11.47
N SER A 619 23.14 31.83 -11.07
CA SER A 619 22.26 32.99 -11.28
C SER A 619 22.45 34.09 -10.23
N SER A 620 23.17 33.83 -9.15
CA SER A 620 23.49 34.81 -8.12
C SER A 620 24.89 34.56 -7.58
N ALA A 621 25.90 35.00 -8.34
CA ALA A 621 27.20 35.33 -7.78
C ALA A 621 27.10 36.58 -6.87
N SER A 622 26.17 36.58 -5.91
CA SER A 622 26.32 37.45 -4.75
C SER A 622 27.34 36.76 -3.86
N GLU A 623 28.55 37.30 -3.85
CA GLU A 623 29.64 36.91 -2.97
C GLU A 623 29.10 36.70 -1.55
N TYR A 624 29.05 35.44 -1.13
CA TYR A 624 28.99 35.14 0.28
C TYR A 624 30.40 35.37 0.82
N GLU A 625 30.68 36.61 1.23
CA GLU A 625 31.88 36.92 2.00
C GLU A 625 31.73 36.34 3.40
N SER A 626 32.27 35.12 3.58
CA SER A 626 32.61 34.61 4.91
C SER A 626 33.54 35.62 5.59
N ALA A 627 33.23 36.06 6.81
CA ALA A 627 33.97 37.06 7.56
C ALA A 627 35.33 36.57 8.11
N THR A 628 36.12 35.90 7.27
CA THR A 628 37.49 35.49 7.56
C THR A 628 38.31 35.61 6.28
N GLU A 629 38.95 36.76 6.09
CA GLU A 629 40.02 36.92 5.11
C GLU A 629 41.16 35.96 5.42
N GLY A 630 41.53 35.13 4.44
CA GLY A 630 42.70 34.27 4.49
C GLY A 630 42.51 33.02 3.64
N THR A 631 43.18 32.98 2.48
CA THR A 631 43.53 31.79 1.66
C THR A 631 42.54 30.62 1.64
N VAL A 632 41.94 30.35 0.48
CA VAL A 632 41.01 29.23 0.23
C VAL A 632 41.66 27.88 0.61
N GLU A 633 41.39 27.39 1.81
CA GLU A 633 41.53 25.97 2.14
C GLU A 633 40.43 25.19 1.40
N LEU A 634 40.81 24.19 0.61
CA LEU A 634 39.88 23.19 0.10
C LEU A 634 39.32 22.38 1.28
N ARG A 635 38.17 22.81 1.82
CA ARG A 635 37.57 22.25 3.07
C ARG A 635 36.84 20.93 2.92
N TYR A 636 36.53 20.52 1.68
CA TYR A 636 35.92 19.23 1.37
C TYR A 636 36.84 18.44 0.44
N SER A 637 37.04 17.16 0.77
CA SER A 637 37.73 16.20 -0.07
C SER A 637 36.95 15.91 -1.35
N ALA A 638 37.63 15.46 -2.40
CA ALA A 638 36.98 15.02 -3.64
C ALA A 638 35.91 13.94 -3.41
N ASN A 639 36.11 13.08 -2.40
CA ASN A 639 35.13 12.06 -2.01
C ASN A 639 33.87 12.68 -1.40
N GLU A 640 34.00 13.67 -0.51
CA GLU A 640 32.85 14.40 0.06
C GLU A 640 32.08 15.14 -1.05
N LEU A 641 32.79 15.82 -1.95
CA LEU A 641 32.18 16.53 -3.08
C LEU A 641 31.43 15.59 -4.04
N ALA A 642 32.01 14.42 -4.32
CA ALA A 642 31.35 13.38 -5.11
C ALA A 642 30.14 12.79 -4.38
N TYR A 643 30.23 12.63 -3.05
CA TYR A 643 29.13 12.13 -2.23
C TYR A 643 27.96 13.11 -2.13
N MET A 644 28.23 14.42 -1.97
CA MET A 644 27.23 15.50 -2.02
C MET A 644 26.37 15.45 -3.29
N ARG A 645 27.01 15.12 -4.42
CA ARG A 645 26.38 15.04 -5.74
C ARG A 645 25.79 13.66 -6.04
N SER A 646 25.96 12.68 -5.14
CA SER A 646 25.54 11.31 -5.40
C SER A 646 24.02 11.16 -5.30
N MET A 647 23.44 10.54 -6.33
CA MET A 647 22.04 10.13 -6.37
C MET A 647 21.93 8.71 -5.81
N ARG A 648 22.18 8.60 -4.50
CA ARG A 648 22.08 7.36 -3.73
C ARG A 648 20.98 7.53 -2.70
N GLY A 649 19.93 6.72 -2.84
CA GLY A 649 18.83 6.65 -1.87
C GLY A 649 19.13 5.76 -0.68
N TYR A 650 18.08 5.41 0.05
CA TYR A 650 18.18 4.75 1.35
C TYR A 650 18.88 3.39 1.29
N GLN A 651 18.90 2.73 0.12
CA GLN A 651 19.54 1.44 -0.12
C GLN A 651 21.06 1.45 0.14
N TYR A 652 21.68 2.64 0.13
CA TYR A 652 23.11 2.83 0.39
C TYR A 652 23.41 3.41 1.77
N SER A 653 22.38 3.89 2.48
CA SER A 653 22.48 4.66 3.71
C SER A 653 22.19 3.78 4.93
N GLN A 654 22.99 3.99 5.96
CA GLN A 654 22.90 3.32 7.27
C GLN A 654 22.73 4.39 8.35
N ASN A 655 21.73 5.27 8.21
CA ASN A 655 21.49 6.43 9.08
C ASN A 655 21.10 6.02 10.52
N TYR A 656 22.05 5.47 11.27
CA TYR A 656 21.91 4.99 12.65
C TYR A 656 22.38 6.03 13.68
N ARG A 657 22.14 5.76 14.97
CA ARG A 657 22.73 6.57 16.05
C ARG A 657 24.26 6.59 15.92
N ARG A 658 24.87 7.77 16.13
CA ARG A 658 26.32 8.05 16.11
C ARG A 658 27.02 8.08 14.75
N ILE A 659 26.33 7.79 13.65
CA ILE A 659 26.89 7.97 12.30
C ILE A 659 26.47 9.35 11.79
N TYR A 660 27.43 10.16 11.37
CA TYR A 660 27.16 11.46 10.74
C TYR A 660 28.20 11.71 9.65
N ASP A 661 27.74 12.07 8.46
CA ASP A 661 28.57 12.49 7.34
C ASP A 661 28.27 13.97 7.05
N ARG A 662 29.27 14.84 7.25
CA ARG A 662 29.12 16.28 7.04
C ARG A 662 28.78 16.64 5.60
N ALA A 663 29.12 15.79 4.62
CA ALA A 663 28.75 16.00 3.23
C ALA A 663 27.22 16.01 3.03
N ASN A 664 26.43 15.40 3.93
CA ASN A 664 24.97 15.48 3.87
C ASN A 664 24.43 16.91 4.03
N ASN A 665 25.17 17.83 4.66
CA ASN A 665 24.75 19.25 4.76
C ASN A 665 24.64 19.93 3.40
N GLY A 666 25.39 19.47 2.39
CA GLY A 666 25.33 20.01 1.03
C GLY A 666 24.35 19.29 0.11
N ARG A 667 23.81 18.13 0.50
CA ARG A 667 22.87 17.39 -0.34
C ARG A 667 21.52 18.13 -0.37
N TYR A 668 20.84 18.09 -1.52
CA TYR A 668 19.53 18.73 -1.68
C TYR A 668 18.54 18.23 -0.62
N PRO A 669 17.80 19.09 0.11
CA PRO A 669 17.22 18.72 1.40
C PRO A 669 16.11 17.68 1.35
N LEU A 670 15.36 17.58 0.25
CA LEU A 670 14.35 16.55 0.05
C LEU A 670 14.79 15.63 -1.10
N ARG A 671 14.96 14.33 -0.83
CA ARG A 671 15.36 13.33 -1.83
C ARG A 671 14.40 12.16 -1.79
N ASP A 672 13.99 11.65 -2.96
CA ASP A 672 13.10 10.51 -3.04
C ASP A 672 13.79 9.20 -2.62
N GLU A 673 13.06 8.08 -2.70
CA GLU A 673 13.55 6.75 -2.31
C GLU A 673 14.76 6.27 -3.13
N GLN A 674 14.96 6.84 -4.33
CA GLN A 674 16.11 6.55 -5.19
C GLN A 674 17.27 7.53 -4.93
N GLY A 675 17.08 8.52 -4.04
CA GLY A 675 18.05 9.58 -3.75
C GLY A 675 18.03 10.70 -4.78
N LEU A 676 17.02 10.76 -5.65
CA LEU A 676 16.85 11.85 -6.60
C LEU A 676 16.26 13.08 -5.88
N PRO A 677 16.76 14.29 -6.19
CA PRO A 677 16.22 15.51 -5.59
C PRO A 677 14.74 15.75 -5.90
N MET A 678 13.94 15.95 -4.86
CA MET A 678 12.54 16.38 -4.94
C MET A 678 12.50 17.90 -5.00
N ARG A 679 12.67 18.47 -6.20
CA ARG A 679 12.84 19.92 -6.41
C ARG A 679 11.62 20.70 -5.95
N ILE A 680 11.80 21.64 -5.03
CA ILE A 680 10.73 22.51 -4.53
C ILE A 680 10.38 23.54 -5.62
N ARG A 681 9.13 23.52 -6.08
CA ARG A 681 8.56 24.43 -7.09
C ARG A 681 7.75 25.58 -6.47
N HIS A 682 7.07 25.27 -5.37
CA HIS A 682 6.28 26.22 -4.61
C HIS A 682 6.48 25.94 -3.12
N ILE A 683 6.52 26.99 -2.32
CA ILE A 683 6.60 26.92 -0.86
C ILE A 683 5.58 27.89 -0.26
N GLN A 684 4.92 27.44 0.80
CA GLN A 684 4.05 28.29 1.60
C GLN A 684 4.84 29.52 2.08
N SER A 685 4.29 30.72 1.93
CA SER A 685 5.00 31.97 2.26
C SER A 685 5.30 32.09 3.77
N HIS A 686 4.38 31.62 4.60
CA HIS A 686 4.47 31.71 6.06
C HIS A 686 4.09 30.37 6.71
N SER A 687 4.66 30.10 7.88
CA SER A 687 4.26 28.97 8.72
C SER A 687 4.44 29.32 10.19
N LYS A 688 3.63 28.73 11.06
CA LYS A 688 3.74 28.92 12.51
C LYS A 688 4.72 27.92 13.12
N SER A 689 5.47 28.38 14.11
CA SER A 689 6.22 27.49 15.00
C SER A 689 5.30 26.47 15.66
N LEU A 690 5.77 25.22 15.77
CA LEU A 690 5.07 24.11 16.42
C LEU A 690 4.96 24.26 17.95
N ILE A 691 5.63 25.26 18.56
CA ILE A 691 5.60 25.48 20.00
C ILE A 691 5.08 26.86 20.34
N THR A 692 5.68 27.89 19.75
CA THR A 692 5.41 29.28 20.16
C THR A 692 4.27 29.93 19.39
N GLY A 693 3.88 29.34 18.25
CA GLY A 693 2.94 29.95 17.31
C GLY A 693 3.49 31.18 16.58
N GLU A 694 4.76 31.57 16.81
CA GLU A 694 5.40 32.68 16.08
C GLU A 694 5.41 32.38 14.57
N VAL A 695 5.07 33.39 13.76
CA VAL A 695 5.02 33.26 12.30
C VAL A 695 6.42 33.37 11.71
N ARG A 696 6.80 32.41 10.87
CA ARG A 696 8.09 32.30 10.18
C ARG A 696 7.88 32.45 8.68
N LYS A 697 8.68 33.32 8.04
CA LYS A 697 8.66 33.51 6.58
C LYS A 697 9.51 32.47 5.88
N SER A 698 9.10 32.00 4.71
CA SER A 698 9.89 31.04 3.93
C SER A 698 11.02 31.68 3.11
N ASP A 699 10.98 33.00 2.87
CA ASP A 699 12.02 33.72 2.10
C ASP A 699 13.44 33.51 2.65
N VAL A 700 13.58 33.45 3.97
CA VAL A 700 14.87 33.24 4.64
C VAL A 700 15.41 31.81 4.48
N LEU A 701 14.60 30.88 3.95
CA LEU A 701 14.98 29.48 3.70
C LEU A 701 15.55 29.26 2.30
N ARG A 702 15.36 30.21 1.36
CA ARG A 702 15.84 30.11 -0.03
C ARG A 702 17.31 29.68 -0.14
N PRO A 703 18.25 30.19 0.70
CA PRO A 703 19.64 29.77 0.65
C PRO A 703 19.87 28.27 0.92
N TYR A 704 19.02 27.61 1.70
CA TYR A 704 19.17 26.20 2.10
C TYR A 704 18.51 25.21 1.12
N ILE A 705 17.71 25.70 0.17
CA ILE A 705 16.99 24.89 -0.82
C ILE A 705 17.49 25.14 -2.25
N ARG A 706 18.70 25.71 -2.40
CA ARG A 706 19.30 26.01 -3.70
C ARG A 706 19.54 24.73 -4.50
N TRP A 707 19.24 24.79 -5.80
CA TRP A 707 19.58 23.73 -6.74
C TRP A 707 21.06 23.80 -7.08
N GLU A 708 21.75 22.67 -7.06
CA GLU A 708 23.20 22.54 -7.37
C GLU A 708 24.17 23.39 -6.52
N GLY A 709 23.70 24.09 -5.49
CA GLY A 709 24.55 24.89 -4.59
C GLY A 709 25.30 24.10 -3.52
N PHE A 710 25.61 22.82 -3.74
CA PHE A 710 25.96 21.83 -2.71
C PHE A 710 26.92 22.36 -1.63
N GLU A 711 28.11 22.82 -2.01
CA GLU A 711 29.13 23.32 -1.09
C GLU A 711 28.71 24.62 -0.40
N ASP A 712 28.03 25.52 -1.11
CA ASP A 712 27.52 26.77 -0.56
C ASP A 712 26.45 26.51 0.49
N VAL A 713 25.53 25.58 0.23
CA VAL A 713 24.50 25.15 1.18
C VAL A 713 25.14 24.51 2.41
N ALA A 714 26.12 23.64 2.21
CA ALA A 714 26.86 23.01 3.31
C ALA A 714 27.52 24.07 4.22
N ARG A 715 28.11 25.12 3.62
CA ARG A 715 28.73 26.24 4.32
C ARG A 715 27.74 26.99 5.21
N LEU A 716 26.50 27.20 4.77
CA LEU A 716 25.48 27.84 5.59
C LEU A 716 25.25 27.13 6.93
N TYR A 717 25.32 25.79 6.94
CA TYR A 717 25.23 25.01 8.18
C TYR A 717 26.51 25.12 9.00
N GLU A 718 27.67 24.91 8.37
CA GLU A 718 28.97 24.84 9.05
C GLU A 718 29.50 26.19 9.55
N ASP A 719 28.99 27.31 9.06
CA ASP A 719 29.32 28.64 9.59
C ASP A 719 28.59 28.92 10.90
N LYS A 720 27.45 28.25 11.12
CA LYS A 720 26.61 28.44 12.30
C LYS A 720 26.74 27.32 13.31
N LEU A 721 26.94 26.09 12.86
CA LEU A 721 26.73 24.88 13.65
C LEU A 721 27.93 23.96 13.59
N GLU A 722 28.18 23.28 14.70
CA GLU A 722 29.22 22.29 14.83
C GLU A 722 28.70 21.06 15.56
N LEU A 723 29.11 19.88 15.08
CA LEU A 723 28.88 18.64 15.81
C LEU A 723 30.07 18.38 16.74
N VAL A 724 29.79 18.33 18.04
CA VAL A 724 30.78 18.03 19.08
C VAL A 724 30.36 16.82 19.89
N THR A 725 31.26 16.30 20.72
CA THR A 725 30.93 15.24 21.68
C THR A 725 30.18 15.82 22.87
N PHE A 726 29.12 15.16 23.29
CA PHE A 726 28.35 15.51 24.47
C PHE A 726 29.17 15.27 25.74
N THR A 727 29.31 16.29 26.59
CA THR A 727 30.09 16.25 27.83
C THR A 727 29.24 16.59 29.05
N ALA A 728 29.81 16.46 30.25
CA ALA A 728 29.14 16.87 31.48
C ALA A 728 28.73 18.36 31.49
N ALA A 729 29.43 19.23 30.75
CA ALA A 729 29.08 20.64 30.64
C ALA A 729 27.76 20.90 29.87
N HIS A 730 27.32 19.93 29.05
CA HIS A 730 26.08 20.03 28.30
C HIS A 730 24.86 19.52 29.08
N GLN A 731 25.08 18.78 30.18
CA GLN A 731 23.98 18.20 30.95
C GLN A 731 23.07 19.28 31.53
N LYS A 732 21.76 19.13 31.31
CA LYS A 732 20.71 19.91 31.96
C LYS A 732 20.20 19.23 33.23
N PHE A 733 20.23 17.90 33.26
CA PHE A 733 19.74 17.08 34.37
C PHE A 733 20.68 15.88 34.61
N ALA A 734 20.75 15.40 35.85
CA ALA A 734 21.64 14.28 36.22
C ALA A 734 21.44 13.01 35.36
N PRO A 735 20.21 12.60 34.97
CA PRO A 735 20.02 11.45 34.08
C PRO A 735 20.63 11.61 32.67
N GLU A 736 20.91 12.84 32.21
CA GLU A 736 21.59 13.06 30.93
C GLU A 736 23.07 12.63 30.96
N ALA A 737 23.59 12.18 32.10
CA ALA A 737 24.91 11.53 32.16
C ALA A 737 25.02 10.33 31.19
N ALA A 738 23.90 9.66 30.87
CA ALA A 738 23.85 8.61 29.87
C ALA A 738 24.15 9.08 28.42
N MET A 739 24.10 10.39 28.16
CA MET A 739 24.41 10.99 26.86
C MET A 739 25.90 11.33 26.69
N ILE A 740 26.73 11.21 27.73
CA ILE A 740 28.17 11.50 27.59
C ILE A 740 28.78 10.59 26.50
N GLY A 741 29.47 11.21 25.54
CA GLY A 741 30.05 10.53 24.39
C GLY A 741 29.14 10.46 23.16
N GLU A 742 27.86 10.85 23.28
CA GLU A 742 26.96 11.02 22.13
C GLU A 742 27.25 12.32 21.37
N ALA A 743 26.54 12.55 20.26
CA ALA A 743 26.66 13.80 19.51
C ALA A 743 25.87 14.94 20.17
N ALA A 744 26.42 16.16 20.11
CA ALA A 744 25.77 17.41 20.48
C ALA A 744 26.01 18.44 19.37
N VAL A 745 25.01 19.25 19.05
CA VAL A 745 25.16 20.36 18.11
C VAL A 745 25.34 21.64 18.90
N VAL A 746 26.41 22.38 18.65
CA VAL A 746 26.68 23.69 19.27
C VAL A 746 26.73 24.78 18.20
N SER A 747 26.50 26.02 18.63
CA SER A 747 26.69 27.20 17.80
C SER A 747 28.18 27.52 17.63
N ARG A 748 28.63 27.89 16.43
CA ARG A 748 29.99 28.41 16.18
C ARG A 748 30.11 29.90 16.38
N ARG A 749 29.02 30.62 16.17
CA ARG A 749 28.90 32.06 16.38
C ARG A 749 27.63 32.39 17.16
N ALA A 750 27.50 33.65 17.56
CA ALA A 750 26.23 34.13 18.06
C ALA A 750 25.15 34.01 16.98
N ILE A 751 23.96 33.55 17.37
CA ILE A 751 22.77 33.39 16.52
C ILE A 751 21.66 34.24 17.12
N SER A 752 21.03 35.08 16.31
CA SER A 752 19.99 35.99 16.80
C SER A 752 18.64 35.28 16.96
N LYS A 753 17.78 35.75 17.86
CA LYS A 753 16.40 35.28 17.96
C LYS A 753 15.69 35.37 16.59
N GLY A 754 15.06 34.27 16.18
CA GLY A 754 14.32 34.14 14.93
C GLY A 754 15.18 33.85 13.69
N GLU A 755 16.51 33.79 13.83
CA GLU A 755 17.40 33.44 12.73
C GLU A 755 17.19 31.98 12.29
N PRO A 756 17.10 31.68 10.98
CA PRO A 756 16.97 30.32 10.49
C PRO A 756 18.26 29.54 10.72
N LEU A 757 18.16 28.37 11.35
CA LEU A 757 19.25 27.42 11.46
C LEU A 757 19.43 26.62 10.17
N GLY A 758 18.35 26.41 9.43
CA GLY A 758 18.31 25.78 8.11
C GLY A 758 17.06 24.91 7.94
N VAL A 759 17.05 24.07 6.90
CA VAL A 759 15.99 23.07 6.68
C VAL A 759 16.43 21.69 7.13
N TYR A 760 15.50 20.90 7.66
CA TYR A 760 15.74 19.53 8.08
C TYR A 760 15.83 18.64 6.82
N GLY A 761 17.06 18.31 6.43
CA GLY A 761 17.36 17.63 5.17
C GLY A 761 17.54 16.13 5.37
N GLY A 762 17.12 15.35 4.38
CA GLY A 762 17.11 13.90 4.47
C GLY A 762 16.73 13.18 3.18
N GLU A 763 16.67 11.87 3.28
CA GLU A 763 16.17 10.97 2.24
C GLU A 763 14.81 10.40 2.62
N VAL A 764 13.95 10.22 1.62
CA VAL A 764 12.68 9.53 1.78
C VAL A 764 12.93 8.02 1.72
N LEU A 765 12.25 7.29 2.59
CA LEU A 765 12.28 5.84 2.61
C LEU A 765 10.92 5.27 3.06
N PRO A 766 10.60 4.01 2.71
CA PRO A 766 9.40 3.36 3.21
C PRO A 766 9.40 3.30 4.75
N TYR A 767 8.28 3.63 5.39
CA TYR A 767 8.17 3.66 6.86
C TYR A 767 8.59 2.36 7.54
N GLU A 768 8.35 1.22 6.90
CA GLU A 768 8.80 -0.07 7.41
C GLU A 768 10.31 -0.20 7.52
N ILE A 769 11.03 0.28 6.52
CA ILE A 769 12.49 0.24 6.52
C ILE A 769 12.99 1.15 7.64
N ALA A 770 12.45 2.36 7.75
CA ALA A 770 12.75 3.30 8.82
C ALA A 770 12.51 2.70 10.22
N ARG A 771 11.34 2.06 10.40
CA ARG A 771 10.95 1.41 11.65
C ARG A 771 11.86 0.26 12.04
N ARG A 772 12.21 -0.61 11.09
CA ARG A 772 13.14 -1.72 11.34
C ARG A 772 14.58 -1.26 11.54
N ARG A 773 14.99 -0.14 10.94
CA ARG A 773 16.27 0.52 11.24
C ARG A 773 16.30 1.11 12.65
N ARG A 774 15.14 1.21 13.33
CA ARG A 774 14.95 2.02 14.54
C ARG A 774 15.50 3.43 14.32
N ASP A 775 15.23 3.97 13.14
CA ASP A 775 15.76 5.25 12.72
C ASP A 775 15.25 6.34 13.68
N PRO A 776 16.14 7.05 14.41
CA PRO A 776 15.73 8.02 15.41
C PRO A 776 15.48 9.41 14.82
N TYR A 777 15.65 9.60 13.50
CA TYR A 777 15.68 10.90 12.83
C TYR A 777 14.48 11.14 11.92
N LEU A 778 13.39 10.41 12.14
CA LEU A 778 12.23 10.37 11.26
C LEU A 778 11.32 11.60 11.41
N MET A 779 10.83 12.09 10.27
CA MET A 779 9.77 13.09 10.15
C MET A 779 8.70 12.65 9.16
N GLN A 780 7.48 13.16 9.33
CA GLN A 780 6.45 13.07 8.31
C GLN A 780 6.83 13.94 7.10
N ILE A 781 6.71 13.37 5.89
CA ILE A 781 6.90 14.11 4.64
C ILE A 781 5.57 14.41 3.94
N ARG A 782 4.47 13.76 4.36
CA ARG A 782 3.12 13.93 3.80
C ARG A 782 2.06 13.84 4.88
N ASP A 783 0.98 14.61 4.69
CA ASP A 783 -0.25 14.53 5.47
C ASP A 783 -1.09 13.32 5.02
N ILE A 784 -0.70 12.09 5.36
CA ILE A 784 -1.50 10.91 5.00
C ILE A 784 -1.56 9.95 6.20
N ARG A 785 -2.79 9.61 6.62
CA ARG A 785 -3.06 8.66 7.71
C ARG A 785 -3.55 7.32 7.15
N PRO A 786 -3.24 6.20 7.81
CA PRO A 786 -3.78 4.89 7.44
C PRO A 786 -5.32 4.89 7.49
N THR A 787 -5.95 4.13 6.61
CA THR A 787 -7.42 4.02 6.47
C THR A 787 -8.08 3.33 7.67
N SER A 788 -7.31 2.59 8.48
CA SER A 788 -7.71 1.85 9.68
C SER A 788 -6.54 1.73 10.67
N PRO A 789 -6.77 1.71 12.01
CA PRO A 789 -5.73 1.53 13.03
C PRO A 789 -4.95 0.20 12.95
N TYR A 790 -5.43 -0.79 12.18
CA TYR A 790 -4.75 -2.07 11.98
C TYR A 790 -4.11 -2.22 10.59
N ALA A 791 -4.32 -1.25 9.70
CA ALA A 791 -3.67 -1.27 8.39
C ALA A 791 -2.18 -0.96 8.55
N LEU A 792 -1.34 -1.69 7.82
CA LEU A 792 0.08 -1.37 7.71
C LEU A 792 0.24 0.10 7.34
N ASN A 793 0.98 0.87 8.15
CA ASN A 793 1.36 2.21 7.76
C ASN A 793 2.42 2.08 6.65
N MET A 794 1.99 2.31 5.42
CA MET A 794 2.84 2.18 4.24
C MET A 794 3.34 3.52 3.73
N GLN A 795 3.11 4.61 4.46
CA GLN A 795 3.48 5.93 4.00
C GLN A 795 5.01 6.09 4.00
N PRO A 796 5.59 6.79 3.01
CA PRO A 796 6.99 7.16 3.08
C PRO A 796 7.22 8.16 4.23
N VAL A 797 8.42 8.12 4.81
CA VAL A 797 8.87 9.08 5.83
C VAL A 797 10.20 9.69 5.41
N LEU A 798 10.56 10.83 5.99
CA LEU A 798 11.86 11.46 5.79
C LEU A 798 12.81 11.02 6.90
N SER A 799 13.95 10.43 6.55
CA SER A 799 15.06 10.18 7.47
C SER A 799 16.07 11.32 7.39
N GLY A 800 16.17 12.10 8.47
CA GLY A 800 17.07 13.25 8.54
C GLY A 800 18.55 12.85 8.63
N ASP A 801 19.38 13.38 7.74
CA ASP A 801 20.80 13.03 7.66
C ASP A 801 21.76 14.23 7.66
N ASN A 802 21.24 15.46 7.68
CA ASN A 802 22.05 16.68 7.88
C ASN A 802 22.21 17.03 9.38
N ILE A 803 23.01 18.05 9.69
CA ILE A 803 23.37 18.41 11.07
C ILE A 803 22.16 18.73 11.97
N LEU A 804 21.06 19.25 11.42
CA LEU A 804 19.86 19.59 12.22
C LEU A 804 19.21 18.36 12.83
N SER A 805 19.31 17.21 12.18
CA SER A 805 18.82 15.93 12.72
C SER A 805 19.55 15.48 13.98
N ARG A 806 20.74 16.04 14.25
CA ARG A 806 21.58 15.72 15.42
C ARG A 806 21.37 16.65 16.62
N ILE A 807 20.51 17.67 16.49
CA ILE A 807 20.17 18.55 17.62
C ILE A 807 19.37 17.75 18.65
N ASN A 808 19.84 17.71 19.89
CA ASN A 808 19.24 16.93 20.97
C ASN A 808 17.93 17.53 21.48
N THR A 809 17.15 16.71 22.19
CA THR A 809 15.96 17.14 22.92
C THR A 809 16.17 17.06 24.43
N ILE A 810 15.13 17.35 25.22
CA ILE A 810 15.17 17.38 26.68
C ILE A 810 13.96 16.62 27.23
N PHE A 811 14.16 15.71 28.17
CA PHE A 811 13.08 14.97 28.83
C PHE A 811 12.88 15.39 30.28
N GLU A 812 11.67 15.21 30.78
CA GLU A 812 11.38 15.15 32.21
C GLU A 812 11.47 13.72 32.70
N TYR A 813 12.01 13.54 33.91
CA TYR A 813 12.34 12.22 34.45
C TYR A 813 11.58 11.95 35.76
N GLU A 814 11.06 10.73 35.90
CA GLU A 814 10.56 10.20 37.18
C GLU A 814 11.30 8.89 37.47
N ASN A 815 11.82 8.75 38.69
CA ASN A 815 12.64 7.60 39.11
C ASN A 815 13.81 7.30 38.13
N GLY A 816 14.43 8.35 37.59
CA GLY A 816 15.56 8.23 36.66
C GLY A 816 15.20 7.83 35.22
N GLN A 817 13.91 7.73 34.88
CA GLN A 817 13.43 7.36 33.54
C GLN A 817 12.67 8.51 32.86
N PRO A 818 12.85 8.74 31.54
CA PRO A 818 12.05 9.71 30.79
C PRO A 818 10.56 9.38 30.86
N VAL A 819 9.72 10.34 31.23
CA VAL A 819 8.25 10.18 31.27
C VAL A 819 7.52 11.05 30.28
N ARG A 820 8.04 12.24 29.98
CA ARG A 820 7.49 13.15 28.97
C ARG A 820 8.57 14.09 28.42
N GLN A 821 8.24 14.75 27.32
CA GLN A 821 9.07 15.79 26.72
C GLN A 821 9.05 17.01 27.65
N ALA A 822 10.20 17.61 27.95
CA ALA A 822 10.24 18.76 28.84
C ALA A 822 9.45 19.93 28.25
N ALA A 823 8.77 20.72 29.09
CA ALA A 823 8.00 21.89 28.63
C ALA A 823 8.88 23.11 28.29
N THR A 824 10.09 23.19 28.84
CA THR A 824 10.99 24.36 28.72
C THR A 824 12.44 23.94 28.53
N GLY A 825 13.33 24.90 28.25
CA GLY A 825 14.78 24.67 28.14
C GLY A 825 15.31 24.52 26.72
N TYR A 826 14.44 24.64 25.72
CA TYR A 826 14.80 24.66 24.30
C TYR A 826 15.18 26.07 23.87
N ASN A 827 16.22 26.17 23.05
CA ASN A 827 16.62 27.41 22.38
C ASN A 827 16.34 27.37 20.87
N THR A 828 15.79 26.26 20.38
CA THR A 828 15.47 26.03 18.98
C THR A 828 14.05 25.49 18.83
N GLU A 829 13.35 25.89 17.78
CA GLU A 829 12.00 25.42 17.43
C GLU A 829 11.90 25.05 15.95
N ALA A 830 10.83 24.32 15.59
CA ALA A 830 10.55 23.92 14.22
C ALA A 830 9.28 24.60 13.69
N ALA A 831 9.27 24.92 12.40
CA ALA A 831 8.09 25.32 11.63
C ALA A 831 8.00 24.47 10.36
N GLN A 832 6.78 24.08 9.97
CA GLN A 832 6.52 23.18 8.84
C GLN A 832 5.85 23.93 7.70
N PHE A 833 6.50 23.95 6.54
CA PHE A 833 6.00 24.62 5.33
C PHE A 833 5.45 23.58 4.36
N ARG A 834 4.26 23.84 3.80
CA ARG A 834 3.75 23.05 2.67
C ARG A 834 4.55 23.40 1.42
N VAL A 835 5.00 22.39 0.69
CA VAL A 835 5.75 22.56 -0.56
C VAL A 835 5.17 21.73 -1.68
N MET A 836 5.27 22.23 -2.92
CA MET A 836 5.07 21.42 -4.13
C MET A 836 6.44 21.00 -4.65
N THR A 837 6.65 19.70 -4.82
CA THR A 837 7.94 19.12 -5.21
C THR A 837 7.85 18.40 -6.55
N GLN A 838 8.96 18.30 -7.28
CA GLN A 838 9.01 17.61 -8.56
C GLN A 838 10.32 16.82 -8.71
N VAL A 839 10.23 15.56 -9.14
CA VAL A 839 11.39 14.72 -9.44
C VAL A 839 11.51 14.52 -10.95
N GLY A 840 12.54 15.09 -11.57
CA GLY A 840 12.69 15.07 -13.03
C GLY A 840 11.45 15.64 -13.73
N GLU A 841 10.92 14.91 -14.70
CA GLU A 841 9.71 15.26 -15.46
C GLU A 841 8.41 14.69 -14.86
N LYS A 842 8.47 14.12 -13.65
CA LYS A 842 7.25 13.59 -12.99
C LYS A 842 6.28 14.73 -12.62
N PRO A 843 4.97 14.45 -12.45
CA PRO A 843 4.02 15.42 -11.91
C PRO A 843 4.47 16.01 -10.57
N GLN A 844 4.03 17.24 -10.26
CA GLN A 844 4.31 17.84 -8.97
C GLN A 844 3.51 17.13 -7.85
N GLU A 845 4.17 16.90 -6.72
CA GLU A 845 3.58 16.26 -5.55
C GLU A 845 3.74 17.15 -4.31
N GLN A 846 2.71 17.21 -3.47
CA GLN A 846 2.78 17.96 -2.22
C GLN A 846 3.65 17.22 -1.18
N ALA A 847 4.48 17.97 -0.46
CA ALA A 847 5.28 17.48 0.66
C ALA A 847 5.35 18.52 1.80
N ILE A 848 5.95 18.10 2.92
CA ILE A 848 6.23 18.95 4.09
C ILE A 848 7.73 19.23 4.15
N LEU A 849 8.10 20.50 4.28
CA LEU A 849 9.46 20.95 4.55
C LEU A 849 9.54 21.51 5.98
N THR A 850 10.30 20.85 6.85
CA THR A 850 10.53 21.34 8.21
C THR A 850 11.79 22.22 8.26
N ALA A 851 11.67 23.41 8.83
CA ALA A 851 12.79 24.33 9.08
C ALA A 851 12.93 24.60 10.57
N LEU A 852 14.17 24.81 11.03
CA LEU A 852 14.48 25.11 12.43
C LEU A 852 14.94 26.56 12.60
N PHE A 853 14.50 27.20 13.68
CA PHE A 853 14.76 28.61 13.99
C PHE A 853 15.22 28.76 15.45
N ALA A 854 16.05 29.76 15.71
CA ALA A 854 16.42 30.14 17.07
C ALA A 854 15.22 30.82 17.77
N THR A 855 14.91 30.41 18.99
CA THR A 855 13.80 30.99 19.80
C THR A 855 14.24 32.18 20.66
N GLN A 856 15.55 32.37 20.79
CA GLN A 856 16.21 33.39 21.59
C GLN A 856 17.59 33.68 20.98
N ASP A 857 18.28 34.70 21.50
CA ASP A 857 19.70 34.87 21.17
C ASP A 857 20.51 33.71 21.77
N ILE A 858 21.37 33.11 20.96
CA ILE A 858 22.20 31.95 21.32
C ILE A 858 23.66 32.38 21.20
N PRO A 859 24.42 32.46 22.31
CA PRO A 859 25.85 32.74 22.28
C PRO A 859 26.63 31.67 21.50
N ALA A 860 27.87 31.96 21.10
CA ALA A 860 28.76 30.95 20.53
C ALA A 860 29.06 29.82 21.55
N ALA A 861 29.42 28.64 21.04
CA ALA A 861 29.67 27.42 21.79
C ALA A 861 28.51 26.95 22.71
N THR A 862 27.28 27.39 22.42
CA THR A 862 26.09 26.98 23.18
C THR A 862 25.44 25.79 22.50
N GLU A 863 25.12 24.75 23.27
CA GLU A 863 24.38 23.58 22.76
C GLU A 863 22.97 23.97 22.31
N LEU A 864 22.59 23.51 21.12
CA LEU A 864 21.24 23.64 20.60
C LEU A 864 20.35 22.49 21.10
N ARG A 865 19.13 22.85 21.52
CA ARG A 865 18.10 21.91 21.98
C ARG A 865 16.76 22.30 21.37
N TRP A 866 16.02 21.31 20.83
CA TRP A 866 14.65 21.51 20.34
C TRP A 866 13.70 20.43 20.84
N ASN A 867 12.42 20.80 20.92
CA ASN A 867 11.36 19.89 21.34
C ASN A 867 10.97 18.99 20.14
N TYR A 868 11.12 17.68 20.29
CA TYR A 868 10.81 16.72 19.22
C TYR A 868 9.30 16.51 18.99
N GLN A 869 8.44 17.06 19.85
CA GLN A 869 6.98 16.88 19.83
C GLN A 869 6.55 15.42 20.03
N TYR A 870 7.29 14.65 20.83
CA TYR A 870 6.84 13.33 21.24
C TYR A 870 5.76 13.44 22.32
N ASP A 871 4.66 12.72 22.15
CA ASP A 871 3.66 12.53 23.19
C ASP A 871 4.14 11.51 24.25
N GLU A 872 3.44 11.43 25.37
CA GLU A 872 3.80 10.50 26.45
C GLU A 872 3.76 9.02 26.01
N ALA A 873 2.83 8.66 25.13
CA ALA A 873 2.71 7.30 24.61
C ALA A 873 3.96 6.90 23.82
N THR A 874 4.43 7.80 22.95
CA THR A 874 5.67 7.65 22.18
C THR A 874 6.87 7.53 23.12
N ILE A 875 6.98 8.38 24.14
CA ILE A 875 8.11 8.33 25.09
C ILE A 875 8.12 7.00 25.87
N ARG A 876 6.96 6.54 26.35
CA ARG A 876 6.84 5.22 26.99
C ARG A 876 7.20 4.08 26.05
N ALA A 877 6.89 4.20 24.76
CA ALA A 877 7.26 3.21 23.75
C ALA A 877 8.76 3.22 23.40
N ILE A 878 9.42 4.37 23.44
CA ILE A 878 10.87 4.50 23.22
C ILE A 878 11.66 3.94 24.41
N PHE A 879 11.21 4.23 25.64
CA PHE A 879 11.91 3.89 26.89
C PHE A 879 11.17 2.80 27.69
N GLN A 880 10.67 1.77 27.00
CA GLN A 880 9.95 0.64 27.64
C GLN A 880 10.80 0.00 28.75
N ARG A 881 10.14 -0.29 29.88
CA ARG A 881 10.73 -0.84 31.12
C ARG A 881 11.22 -2.27 30.98
#